data_AF-A0A834XFI6-F1
#
_entry.id   AF-A0A834XFI6-F1
#
_cell.length_a   1.000
_cell.length_b   1.000
_cell.length_c   1.000
_cell.angle_alpha   90.00
_cell.angle_beta   90.00
_cell.angle_gamma   90.00
#
_symmetry.space_group_name_H-M   'P 1'
#
loop_
_entity.id
_entity.type
_entity.pdbx_description
1 polymer ?
#
loop_
_entity_poly.entity_id
_entity_poly.type
_entity_poly.pdbx_seq_one_letter_code
_entity_poly.pdbx_strand_id
1 'polypeptide(L)'
;MGYHNFSGTDPVGRSGGTFVTWQDDQVCNILDISPNWIHLTTKDESGKFSIITFIYGFPDLSLRYVLWDWFLQNYQSINDPWIAIGDFNQIRGDGEIVWERPDRVLCNDAWLNVFPKTTLSALPIAASDHSPLILDSCGFKPFCKRPFRFENLWLLFDSCQHVVSNSWDININSSPDIILHEKLNWLRGNLRFWNKREVGNIQQKIKDLSNLLEKIQKNVNNDALVMDEKTIRHQLEFYLDCEETLWAQKARQTWLVNGDRCTAYFHNIVKNRRVQNHINAIQDDSGKWIDDYQTIQQIRISYFKDIFTERNKVHVSDIVKKLQKYQIPSLQNEHIDILNKPFNEEEFVSALNQMKLDGAPGPDGYNVRFYRKFWDIVKVDVQAMINGFFQSAIMDPKLNNSYITLIPKINAPQNFKDFRPISFANVSYKLVSKIMCNRLKVFLTDIIAPNQSAFLKGRLISDNILLATEVMHKIRSTRNGRTGWCALKLDIHKAYDKLSWNFIEAVLRCMSFPEIWIRYIMYCISSVSYHLLFNGGITDNFKPSCGIRQGDPISSYIFILCSNILSCMIRKQEEAKLWKGIKIGRNATPITHLMYADDTLLFFEAKDFNLRAVNSVLNEYADMAGQKMNISKSFLVFSPNIRHNNKREMANFFNLKFHATLGKYLGTYIDCKESKAHVIQDTIDKIESKLKVWKSRLLSQAARFTLIKSVINSYLVYPLSCMQFPKDKCRKIESLMSNFFWGYNGNTPRMHMQNWNDLCKSKETGGLALCNVSAFNEALLAKHMWRIMTNNSSLALSTLSSKYFNSDGNLIVPSNSSWRWKAISKSKDVIFSHLQWQIGDGTSIKTNHQVWWPMLRDQQLISSVADLIQHNNIWNSSLLNRVYDPNTVAVIARIPLSVTGVRDKLVWTGASDGTYRVKDAYNHIVAKSLPQNSPITPGINGVHNSAFWKAIWKLKLPFRIIMFLWRVLNNNLSACSVLKNHHMSLEDVCLACGENGESLNHIFLHCPFARVVWFGTHLSYRTPSIDVLGRCRNLRVMEGRKVDPYAAIKMIYSSWNLYSLSFANHNHITNQYCRHFPKQTKWSTIHTLPHSGVSIVIADKRCGSGGHGGNTRTIFIQVFGYREVLFHAAYTLRQQEDLKLMNLVVIRKGIQLALNTSSIRNCCNIVLLQKNIADVVQAGYKSSTKLQVVGTDINNLLLKFDTYNVFFLESINFRNSFTRKPCNNLMVGWTLL
;
A
#
# COMPACT_ATOMS: atom_id res chain seq x y z
N MET A 1 5.58 42.15 -31.28
CA MET A 1 5.75 41.27 -30.11
C MET A 1 7.21 41.12 -29.65
N GLY A 2 8.20 41.76 -30.30
CA GLY A 2 9.58 41.77 -29.79
C GLY A 2 10.30 40.42 -29.84
N TYR A 3 9.81 39.49 -30.67
CA TYR A 3 10.44 38.20 -30.96
C TYR A 3 10.88 38.20 -32.42
N HIS A 4 12.05 37.64 -32.70
CA HIS A 4 12.66 37.65 -34.03
C HIS A 4 12.34 36.39 -34.84
N ASN A 5 11.95 35.30 -34.17
CA ASN A 5 11.59 34.03 -34.81
C ASN A 5 10.13 33.66 -34.57
N PHE A 6 9.47 33.07 -35.58
CA PHE A 6 8.07 32.66 -35.49
C PHE A 6 7.71 31.48 -36.41
N SER A 7 6.62 30.80 -36.08
CA SER A 7 5.96 29.78 -36.90
C SER A 7 4.45 29.84 -36.64
N GLY A 8 3.61 29.62 -37.65
CA GLY A 8 2.18 29.75 -37.48
C GLY A 8 1.35 28.98 -38.49
N THR A 9 0.05 28.97 -38.25
CA THR A 9 -1.01 28.40 -39.08
C THR A 9 -2.08 29.43 -39.29
N ASP A 10 -2.51 29.58 -40.54
CA ASP A 10 -3.57 30.51 -40.89
C ASP A 10 -4.93 30.02 -40.36
N PRO A 11 -5.83 30.94 -40.00
CA PRO A 11 -7.19 30.59 -39.61
C PRO A 11 -7.94 29.89 -40.76
N VAL A 12 -8.71 28.84 -40.44
CA VAL A 12 -9.51 28.09 -41.41
C VAL A 12 -11.00 28.30 -41.14
N GLY A 13 -11.67 29.07 -41.99
CA GLY A 13 -13.09 29.39 -41.84
C GLY A 13 -13.36 30.35 -40.67
N ARG A 14 -14.20 29.94 -39.70
CA ARG A 14 -14.49 30.72 -38.47
C ARG A 14 -13.56 30.37 -37.30
N SER A 15 -12.58 29.47 -37.49
CA SER A 15 -11.61 29.12 -36.45
C SER A 15 -10.50 30.17 -36.36
N GLY A 16 -9.94 30.38 -35.17
CA GLY A 16 -8.67 31.09 -35.02
C GLY A 16 -7.50 30.34 -35.68
N GLY A 17 -6.40 31.04 -35.92
CA GLY A 17 -5.10 30.46 -36.31
C GLY A 17 -4.16 30.38 -35.09
N THR A 18 -3.17 29.48 -35.13
CA THR A 18 -2.17 29.36 -34.05
C THR A 18 -0.84 29.92 -34.54
N PHE A 19 -0.22 30.81 -33.77
CA PHE A 19 1.14 31.28 -34.05
C PHE A 19 2.00 31.18 -32.78
N VAL A 20 3.28 30.82 -32.95
CA VAL A 20 4.27 30.62 -31.91
C VAL A 20 5.49 31.47 -32.23
N THR A 21 6.00 32.22 -31.26
CA THR A 21 7.15 33.13 -31.41
C THR A 21 8.20 32.88 -30.33
N TRP A 22 9.48 33.03 -30.64
CA TRP A 22 10.58 32.85 -29.67
C TRP A 22 11.76 33.81 -29.92
N GLN A 23 12.63 33.94 -28.90
CA GLN A 23 13.83 34.81 -28.90
C GLN A 23 15.01 34.14 -29.63
N ASP A 24 16.00 34.92 -30.07
CA ASP A 24 17.15 34.43 -30.86
C ASP A 24 18.08 33.48 -30.11
N ASP A 25 18.13 33.58 -28.78
CA ASP A 25 18.91 32.72 -27.90
C ASP A 25 18.26 31.34 -27.66
N GLN A 26 17.01 31.15 -28.10
CA GLN A 26 16.26 29.91 -27.93
C GLN A 26 16.28 29.04 -29.18
N VAL A 27 16.85 27.84 -29.08
CA VAL A 27 16.87 26.86 -30.18
C VAL A 27 15.53 26.12 -30.23
N CYS A 28 14.67 26.48 -31.19
CA CYS A 28 13.40 25.79 -31.44
C CYS A 28 13.37 25.18 -32.86
N ASN A 29 13.09 23.88 -32.97
CA ASN A 29 12.91 23.19 -34.25
C ASN A 29 11.48 22.66 -34.37
N ILE A 30 10.76 23.09 -35.39
CA ILE A 30 9.41 22.61 -35.66
C ILE A 30 9.47 21.17 -36.19
N LEU A 31 8.70 20.27 -35.58
CA LEU A 31 8.59 18.87 -35.96
C LEU A 31 7.37 18.62 -36.86
N ASP A 32 6.23 19.23 -36.51
CA ASP A 32 4.96 19.04 -37.21
C ASP A 32 4.07 20.27 -37.02
N ILE A 33 3.32 20.63 -38.07
CA ILE A 33 2.38 21.75 -38.07
C ILE A 33 1.06 21.25 -38.63
N SER A 34 -0.01 21.51 -37.89
CA SER A 34 -1.39 21.25 -38.24
C SER A 34 -2.23 22.47 -37.90
N PRO A 35 -3.37 22.72 -38.56
CA PRO A 35 -4.28 23.81 -38.19
C PRO A 35 -4.68 23.84 -36.70
N ASN A 36 -4.52 22.71 -35.99
CA ASN A 36 -4.89 22.55 -34.59
C ASN A 36 -3.73 22.35 -33.63
N TRP A 37 -2.49 22.21 -34.13
CA TRP A 37 -1.31 22.14 -33.26
C TRP A 37 -0.01 22.55 -33.96
N ILE A 38 0.91 23.07 -33.17
CA ILE A 38 2.30 23.27 -33.58
C ILE A 38 3.18 22.47 -32.64
N HIS A 39 3.82 21.44 -33.18
CA HIS A 39 4.69 20.53 -32.45
C HIS A 39 6.15 20.89 -32.70
N LEU A 40 6.90 21.20 -31.65
CA LEU A 40 8.30 21.62 -31.77
C LEU A 40 9.17 21.03 -30.67
N THR A 41 10.48 21.00 -30.93
CA THR A 41 11.51 20.70 -29.94
C THR A 41 12.25 21.96 -29.56
N THR A 42 12.65 22.05 -28.29
CA THR A 42 13.47 23.14 -27.77
C THR A 42 14.53 22.61 -26.80
N LYS A 43 15.59 23.39 -26.55
CA LYS A 43 16.63 23.05 -25.57
C LYS A 43 16.56 23.99 -24.37
N ASP A 44 16.73 23.44 -23.18
CA ASP A 44 16.96 24.27 -21.99
C ASP A 44 18.42 24.78 -21.92
N GLU A 45 18.69 25.70 -20.99
CA GLU A 45 20.04 26.22 -20.70
C GLU A 45 21.07 25.12 -20.35
N SER A 46 20.60 23.93 -19.96
CA SER A 46 21.44 22.76 -19.66
C SER A 46 21.67 21.85 -20.87
N GLY A 47 21.16 22.22 -22.05
CA GLY A 47 21.28 21.50 -23.31
C GLY A 47 20.34 20.31 -23.47
N LYS A 48 19.35 20.12 -22.58
CA LYS A 48 18.39 19.02 -22.67
C LYS A 48 17.24 19.37 -23.59
N PHE A 49 16.91 18.44 -24.49
CA PHE A 49 15.79 18.57 -25.40
C PHE A 49 14.46 18.34 -24.67
N SER A 50 13.51 19.21 -24.99
CA SER A 50 12.12 19.17 -24.55
C SER A 50 11.23 19.30 -25.78
N ILE A 51 10.06 18.67 -25.73
CA ILE A 51 9.09 18.73 -26.81
C ILE A 51 7.88 19.52 -26.31
N ILE A 52 7.48 20.55 -27.06
CA ILE A 52 6.35 21.42 -26.73
C ILE A 52 5.34 21.34 -27.87
N THR A 53 4.07 21.12 -27.52
CA THR A 53 2.95 21.11 -28.47
C THR A 53 2.00 22.23 -28.12
N PHE A 54 1.91 23.23 -28.98
CA PHE A 54 0.91 24.27 -28.86
C PHE A 54 -0.38 23.78 -29.52
N ILE A 55 -1.53 23.96 -28.87
CA ILE A 55 -2.79 23.35 -29.30
C ILE A 55 -3.86 24.42 -29.47
N TYR A 56 -4.64 24.25 -30.53
CA TYR A 56 -5.88 24.94 -30.77
C TYR A 56 -6.94 23.93 -31.23
N GLY A 57 -7.76 23.47 -30.29
CA GLY A 57 -8.72 22.39 -30.51
C GLY A 57 -9.81 22.75 -31.52
N PHE A 58 -10.47 21.74 -32.11
CA PHE A 58 -11.53 21.99 -33.07
C PHE A 58 -12.72 22.74 -32.42
N PRO A 59 -13.20 23.84 -33.01
CA PRO A 59 -14.42 24.51 -32.55
C PRO A 59 -15.64 23.57 -32.64
N ASP A 60 -15.70 22.75 -33.70
CA ASP A 60 -16.73 21.74 -33.92
C ASP A 60 -16.55 20.53 -32.99
N LEU A 61 -17.57 20.28 -32.17
CA LEU A 61 -17.60 19.17 -31.20
C LEU A 61 -17.45 17.81 -31.87
N SER A 62 -17.97 17.64 -33.09
CA SER A 62 -17.88 16.40 -33.85
C SER A 62 -16.46 16.09 -34.28
N LEU A 63 -15.56 17.06 -34.45
CA LEU A 63 -14.19 16.84 -34.93
C LEU A 63 -13.14 16.79 -33.80
N ARG A 64 -13.51 17.15 -32.57
CA ARG A 64 -12.60 17.12 -31.41
C ARG A 64 -12.02 15.73 -31.12
N TYR A 65 -12.72 14.64 -31.46
CA TYR A 65 -12.18 13.30 -31.28
C TYR A 65 -10.92 13.04 -32.11
N VAL A 66 -10.74 13.75 -33.23
CA VAL A 66 -9.55 13.61 -34.10
C VAL A 66 -8.30 14.09 -33.36
N LEU A 67 -8.39 15.22 -32.66
CA LEU A 67 -7.31 15.72 -31.79
C LEU A 67 -6.98 14.72 -30.69
N TRP A 68 -8.01 14.17 -30.01
CA TRP A 68 -7.81 13.20 -28.93
C TRP A 68 -7.27 11.85 -29.42
N ASP A 69 -7.67 11.40 -30.61
CA ASP A 69 -7.16 10.18 -31.23
C ASP A 69 -5.68 10.35 -31.64
N TRP A 70 -5.32 11.52 -32.19
CA TRP A 70 -3.92 11.87 -32.43
C TRP A 70 -3.09 11.84 -31.14
N PHE A 71 -3.61 12.39 -30.04
CA PHE A 71 -2.95 12.26 -28.73
C PHE A 71 -2.81 10.80 -28.31
N LEU A 72 -3.85 9.98 -28.42
CA LEU A 72 -3.81 8.57 -27.99
C LEU A 72 -2.81 7.74 -28.80
N GLN A 73 -2.65 8.04 -30.10
CA GLN A 73 -1.72 7.35 -30.99
C GLN A 73 -0.27 7.82 -30.77
N ASN A 74 -0.04 9.13 -30.61
CA ASN A 74 1.32 9.70 -30.55
C ASN A 74 1.90 9.82 -29.13
N TYR A 75 1.06 9.95 -28.10
CA TYR A 75 1.51 10.05 -26.71
C TYR A 75 2.31 8.83 -26.26
N GLN A 76 1.90 7.63 -26.69
CA GLN A 76 2.55 6.38 -26.27
C GLN A 76 3.96 6.22 -26.86
N SER A 77 4.27 6.92 -27.95
CA SER A 77 5.59 6.91 -28.59
C SER A 77 6.56 7.96 -28.05
N ILE A 78 6.07 9.00 -27.35
CA ILE A 78 6.92 10.10 -26.85
C ILE A 78 7.46 9.77 -25.46
N ASN A 79 8.68 9.23 -25.42
CA ASN A 79 9.40 8.95 -24.16
C ASN A 79 10.19 10.15 -23.63
N ASP A 80 10.42 11.18 -24.45
CA ASP A 80 11.19 12.38 -24.11
C ASP A 80 10.36 13.41 -23.31
N PRO A 81 10.98 14.38 -22.61
CA PRO A 81 10.28 15.41 -21.85
C PRO A 81 9.29 16.18 -22.73
N TRP A 82 7.99 15.99 -22.49
CA TRP A 82 6.94 16.53 -23.37
C TRP A 82 5.83 17.26 -22.61
N ILE A 83 5.42 18.41 -23.16
CA ILE A 83 4.32 19.23 -22.68
C ILE A 83 3.45 19.70 -23.85
N ALA A 84 2.17 19.85 -23.59
CA ALA A 84 1.15 20.29 -24.52
C ALA A 84 0.37 21.44 -23.85
N ILE A 85 0.24 22.59 -24.50
CA ILE A 85 -0.33 23.83 -23.94
C ILE A 85 -1.21 24.52 -24.98
N GLY A 86 -2.34 25.09 -24.55
CA GLY A 86 -3.17 25.91 -25.42
C GLY A 86 -4.66 25.68 -25.17
N ASP A 87 -5.47 26.09 -26.14
CA ASP A 87 -6.92 25.94 -26.11
C ASP A 87 -7.32 24.55 -26.59
N PHE A 88 -8.00 23.78 -25.75
CA PHE A 88 -8.49 22.44 -26.12
C PHE A 88 -9.93 22.43 -26.61
N ASN A 89 -10.64 23.57 -26.58
CA ASN A 89 -12.04 23.71 -26.92
C ASN A 89 -12.88 22.60 -26.24
N GLN A 90 -12.93 22.53 -24.91
CA GLN A 90 -13.63 21.44 -24.19
C GLN A 90 -14.86 21.96 -23.43
N ILE A 91 -16.06 21.44 -23.74
CA ILE A 91 -17.33 21.79 -23.05
C ILE A 91 -17.64 20.78 -21.94
N ARG A 92 -18.01 21.25 -20.75
CA ARG A 92 -18.62 20.44 -19.68
C ARG A 92 -20.13 20.72 -19.56
N GLY A 93 -20.93 19.91 -20.26
CA GLY A 93 -22.35 19.67 -19.95
C GLY A 93 -23.36 20.29 -20.91
N ASP A 94 -24.45 19.57 -21.13
CA ASP A 94 -25.60 20.00 -21.93
C ASP A 94 -26.47 20.99 -21.16
N GLY A 95 -26.51 22.25 -21.60
CA GLY A 95 -27.58 23.20 -21.28
C GLY A 95 -27.34 24.10 -20.07
N GLU A 96 -26.68 25.23 -20.32
CA GLU A 96 -26.80 26.60 -19.75
C GLU A 96 -25.45 27.31 -19.98
N ILE A 97 -25.44 28.64 -20.11
CA ILE A 97 -24.21 29.41 -20.41
C ILE A 97 -23.24 29.26 -19.24
N VAL A 98 -22.24 28.39 -19.39
CA VAL A 98 -21.13 28.20 -18.44
C VAL A 98 -19.96 29.05 -18.91
N TRP A 99 -19.49 29.98 -18.08
CA TRP A 99 -18.21 30.66 -18.27
C TRP A 99 -17.08 29.63 -18.05
N GLU A 100 -16.43 29.16 -19.12
CA GLU A 100 -15.42 28.10 -19.07
C GLU A 100 -13.98 28.62 -19.24
N ARG A 101 -13.00 27.85 -18.76
CA ARG A 101 -11.56 28.06 -19.01
C ARG A 101 -11.10 27.11 -20.14
N PRO A 102 -11.01 27.57 -21.41
CA PRO A 102 -10.59 26.75 -22.55
C PRO A 102 -9.12 26.30 -22.49
N ASP A 103 -8.26 27.12 -21.88
CA ASP A 103 -6.81 26.94 -21.92
C ASP A 103 -6.31 25.91 -20.89
N ARG A 104 -5.58 24.89 -21.35
CA ARG A 104 -5.04 23.80 -20.50
C ARG A 104 -3.59 23.48 -20.82
N VAL A 105 -2.97 22.74 -19.90
CA VAL A 105 -1.63 22.16 -20.06
C VAL A 105 -1.64 20.68 -19.69
N LEU A 106 -1.02 19.85 -20.52
CA LEU A 106 -0.79 18.41 -20.33
C LEU A 106 0.71 18.13 -20.40
N CYS A 107 1.26 17.27 -19.56
CA CYS A 107 2.67 16.86 -19.65
C CYS A 107 2.86 15.39 -19.31
N ASN A 108 3.95 14.79 -19.80
CA ASN A 108 4.32 13.42 -19.47
C ASN A 108 5.25 13.33 -18.24
N ASP A 109 5.47 12.12 -17.73
CA ASP A 109 6.34 11.89 -16.58
C ASP A 109 7.80 12.32 -16.86
N ALA A 110 8.26 12.24 -18.12
CA ALA A 110 9.58 12.68 -18.52
C ALA A 110 9.76 14.19 -18.35
N TRP A 111 8.75 15.01 -18.65
CA TRP A 111 8.76 16.45 -18.41
C TRP A 111 8.92 16.76 -16.92
N LEU A 112 8.10 16.15 -16.06
CA LEU A 112 8.18 16.34 -14.62
C LEU A 112 9.48 15.80 -13.99
N ASN A 113 10.19 14.92 -14.71
CA ASN A 113 11.52 14.47 -14.29
C ASN A 113 12.60 15.52 -14.52
N VAL A 114 12.52 16.25 -15.62
CA VAL A 114 13.49 17.29 -15.99
C VAL A 114 13.14 18.63 -15.33
N PHE A 115 11.84 19.01 -15.35
CA PHE A 115 11.31 20.26 -14.81
C PHE A 115 10.32 19.99 -13.64
N PRO A 116 10.80 19.50 -12.49
CA PRO A 116 9.93 19.13 -11.35
C PRO A 116 9.27 20.33 -10.66
N LYS A 117 9.58 21.55 -11.08
CA LYS A 117 9.11 22.81 -10.49
C LYS A 117 8.17 23.59 -11.41
N THR A 118 7.77 23.02 -12.54
CA THR A 118 6.91 23.72 -13.48
C THR A 118 5.65 24.23 -12.79
N THR A 119 5.43 25.54 -12.86
CA THR A 119 4.22 26.22 -12.41
C THR A 119 3.46 26.80 -13.60
N LEU A 120 2.14 26.79 -13.52
CA LEU A 120 1.25 27.39 -14.51
C LEU A 120 0.42 28.47 -13.81
N SER A 121 0.45 29.70 -14.33
CA SER A 121 -0.41 30.80 -13.90
C SER A 121 -1.20 31.36 -15.09
N ALA A 122 -2.43 31.80 -14.82
CA ALA A 122 -3.30 32.43 -15.81
C ALA A 122 -3.36 33.93 -15.49
N LEU A 123 -3.08 34.78 -16.48
CA LEU A 123 -3.14 36.24 -16.32
C LEU A 123 -4.57 36.76 -16.44
N PRO A 124 -4.88 37.94 -15.85
CA PRO A 124 -6.17 38.57 -15.99
C PRO A 124 -6.58 38.74 -17.45
N ILE A 125 -7.85 38.43 -17.72
CA ILE A 125 -8.46 38.60 -19.03
C ILE A 125 -8.72 40.10 -19.24
N ALA A 126 -7.96 40.73 -20.14
CA ALA A 126 -8.08 42.16 -20.39
C ALA A 126 -9.12 42.51 -21.49
N ALA A 127 -9.19 41.72 -22.57
CA ALA A 127 -10.05 42.01 -23.73
C ALA A 127 -10.42 40.77 -24.59
N SER A 128 -10.04 39.55 -24.16
CA SER A 128 -10.28 38.29 -24.89
C SER A 128 -11.22 37.39 -24.08
N ASP A 129 -11.75 36.32 -24.67
CA ASP A 129 -12.36 35.19 -23.95
C ASP A 129 -11.32 34.18 -23.42
N HIS A 130 -10.04 34.37 -23.76
CA HIS A 130 -8.90 33.57 -23.27
C HIS A 130 -8.08 34.30 -22.19
N SER A 131 -7.49 33.51 -21.28
CA SER A 131 -6.55 34.00 -20.27
C SER A 131 -5.12 33.67 -20.72
N PRO A 132 -4.20 34.65 -20.83
CA PRO A 132 -2.83 34.34 -21.15
C PRO A 132 -2.22 33.40 -20.11
N LEU A 133 -1.70 32.25 -20.56
CA LEU A 133 -1.05 31.27 -19.69
C LEU A 133 0.45 31.53 -19.61
N ILE A 134 0.99 31.62 -18.40
CA ILE A 134 2.43 31.64 -18.13
C ILE A 134 2.84 30.28 -17.57
N LEU A 135 3.74 29.61 -18.28
CA LEU A 135 4.40 28.40 -17.83
C LEU A 135 5.83 28.73 -17.39
N ASP A 136 6.12 28.63 -16.09
CA ASP A 136 7.47 28.81 -15.53
C ASP A 136 8.06 27.45 -15.15
N SER A 137 9.10 27.01 -15.86
CA SER A 137 9.83 25.76 -15.61
C SER A 137 10.97 25.88 -14.59
N CYS A 138 11.39 27.09 -14.23
CA CYS A 138 12.52 27.38 -13.36
C CYS A 138 12.11 27.43 -11.88
N GLY A 139 10.90 27.92 -11.62
CA GLY A 139 10.22 27.95 -10.32
C GLY A 139 10.91 28.84 -9.28
N PHE A 140 10.14 29.72 -8.64
CA PHE A 140 10.60 30.59 -7.55
C PHE A 140 11.41 29.81 -6.48
N LYS A 141 12.66 30.25 -6.22
CA LYS A 141 13.46 29.79 -5.07
C LYS A 141 13.61 30.93 -4.06
N PRO A 142 12.65 31.17 -3.14
CA PRO A 142 13.03 31.84 -1.91
C PRO A 142 14.04 30.93 -1.17
N PHE A 143 15.18 31.51 -0.78
CA PHE A 143 16.19 30.84 0.02
C PHE A 143 15.63 30.59 1.43
N CYS A 144 14.95 29.46 1.61
CA CYS A 144 14.36 29.10 2.89
C CYS A 144 15.25 28.09 3.63
N LYS A 145 15.64 28.43 4.87
CA LYS A 145 16.38 27.53 5.76
C LYS A 145 15.55 26.27 6.00
N ARG A 146 16.03 25.12 5.53
CA ARG A 146 15.37 23.82 5.73
C ARG A 146 15.70 23.25 7.11
N PRO A 147 14.72 22.62 7.80
CA PRO A 147 14.97 21.97 9.08
C PRO A 147 15.90 20.78 8.93
N PHE A 148 16.73 20.53 9.94
CA PHE A 148 17.49 19.29 10.06
C PHE A 148 16.54 18.10 10.19
N ARG A 149 16.88 16.97 9.55
CA ARG A 149 16.18 15.70 9.63
C ARG A 149 17.20 14.58 9.59
N PHE A 150 17.10 13.63 10.51
CA PHE A 150 17.94 12.44 10.53
C PHE A 150 17.61 11.53 9.32
N GLU A 151 18.63 11.21 8.53
CA GLU A 151 18.48 10.35 7.35
C GLU A 151 18.76 8.89 7.72
N ASN A 152 17.81 8.00 7.44
CA ASN A 152 17.92 6.59 7.85
C ASN A 152 19.09 5.85 7.20
N LEU A 153 19.57 6.33 6.04
CA LEU A 153 20.73 5.75 5.37
C LEU A 153 22.00 5.86 6.21
N TRP A 154 22.11 6.85 7.11
CA TRP A 154 23.27 7.00 7.99
C TRP A 154 23.49 5.78 8.86
N LEU A 155 22.43 5.02 9.15
CA LEU A 155 22.50 3.78 9.93
C LEU A 155 23.16 2.62 9.19
N LEU A 156 23.39 2.74 7.88
CA LEU A 156 24.11 1.75 7.09
C LEU A 156 25.64 1.92 7.20
N PHE A 157 26.11 3.08 7.68
CA PHE A 157 27.52 3.35 7.86
C PHE A 157 27.94 3.05 9.30
N ASP A 158 28.88 2.13 9.49
CA ASP A 158 29.41 1.80 10.82
C ASP A 158 30.03 3.02 11.51
N SER A 159 30.64 3.92 10.72
CA SER A 159 31.20 5.19 11.20
C SER A 159 30.17 6.13 11.84
N CYS A 160 28.88 5.99 11.52
CA CYS A 160 27.83 6.78 12.16
C CYS A 160 27.76 6.52 13.67
N GLN A 161 27.98 5.28 14.12
CA GLN A 161 27.94 4.95 15.54
C GLN A 161 29.04 5.67 16.32
N HIS A 162 30.26 5.71 15.77
CA HIS A 162 31.37 6.45 16.36
C HIS A 162 31.07 7.95 16.48
N VAL A 163 30.43 8.55 15.47
CA VAL A 163 30.02 9.96 15.54
C VAL A 163 29.01 10.19 16.67
N VAL A 164 28.07 9.26 16.87
CA VAL A 164 27.10 9.36 17.97
C VAL A 164 27.81 9.24 19.32
N SER A 165 28.64 8.21 19.53
CA SER A 165 29.39 8.00 20.78
C SER A 165 30.26 9.19 21.13
N ASN A 166 31.11 9.66 20.22
CA ASN A 166 32.02 10.78 20.47
C ASN A 166 31.28 12.10 20.73
N SER A 167 30.09 12.26 20.14
CA SER A 167 29.24 13.43 20.41
C SER A 167 28.56 13.38 21.77
N TRP A 168 28.52 12.20 22.40
CA TRP A 168 27.85 11.96 23.68
C TRP A 168 28.79 12.06 24.88
N ASP A 169 30.12 11.98 24.66
CA ASP A 169 31.18 12.07 25.68
C ASP A 169 31.41 13.49 26.25
N ILE A 170 30.53 14.44 25.93
CA ILE A 170 30.62 15.82 26.41
C ILE A 170 30.02 15.90 27.81
N ASN A 171 30.80 16.42 28.75
CA ASN A 171 30.33 16.73 30.09
C ASN A 171 29.64 18.10 30.11
N ILE A 172 28.34 18.09 30.34
CA ILE A 172 27.51 19.29 30.48
C ILE A 172 26.94 19.27 31.90
N ASN A 173 27.24 20.29 32.69
CA ASN A 173 26.70 20.43 34.03
C ASN A 173 25.43 21.30 34.00
N SER A 174 24.26 20.69 33.89
CA SER A 174 22.96 21.36 33.82
C SER A 174 21.84 20.40 34.23
N SER A 175 20.58 20.82 34.16
CA SER A 175 19.45 19.91 34.38
C SER A 175 19.37 18.84 33.27
N PRO A 176 18.85 17.63 33.55
CA PRO A 176 18.89 16.50 32.62
C PRO A 176 18.27 16.75 31.23
N ASP A 177 17.22 17.56 31.19
CA ASP A 177 16.55 18.02 29.97
C ASP A 177 17.42 18.95 29.12
N ILE A 178 18.13 19.89 29.74
CA ILE A 178 19.10 20.77 29.06
C ILE A 178 20.29 19.95 28.55
N ILE A 179 20.81 19.03 29.36
CA ILE A 179 21.91 18.12 28.96
C ILE A 179 21.53 17.37 27.69
N LEU A 180 20.36 16.73 27.67
CA LEU A 180 19.88 16.00 26.50
C LEU A 180 19.72 16.93 25.28
N HIS A 181 19.15 18.12 25.47
CA HIS A 181 18.95 19.08 24.39
C HIS A 181 20.27 19.51 23.74
N GLU A 182 21.26 19.88 24.55
CA GLU A 182 22.57 20.35 24.08
C GLU A 182 23.38 19.22 23.44
N LYS A 183 23.38 18.01 24.00
CA LYS A 183 24.00 16.83 23.35
C LYS A 183 23.39 16.54 21.98
N LEU A 184 22.06 16.61 21.84
CA LEU A 184 21.38 16.44 20.56
C LEU A 184 21.70 17.55 19.56
N ASN A 185 21.86 18.80 20.02
CA ASN A 185 22.28 19.92 19.18
C ASN A 185 23.74 19.79 18.72
N TRP A 186 24.64 19.34 19.59
CA TRP A 186 26.02 19.07 19.23
C TRP A 186 26.14 17.95 18.21
N LEU A 187 25.45 16.83 18.46
CA LEU A 187 25.37 15.72 17.51
C LEU A 187 24.84 16.16 16.14
N ARG A 188 23.89 17.10 16.10
CA ARG A 188 23.36 17.64 14.84
C ARG A 188 24.47 18.34 14.03
N GLY A 189 25.31 19.12 14.69
CA GLY A 189 26.47 19.77 14.07
C GLY A 189 27.44 18.75 13.48
N ASN A 190 27.82 17.76 14.29
CA ASN A 190 28.76 16.71 13.89
C ASN A 190 28.23 15.82 12.77
N LEU A 191 26.96 15.41 12.82
CA LEU A 191 26.33 14.65 11.74
C LEU A 191 26.27 15.45 10.43
N ARG A 192 26.02 16.77 10.49
CA ARG A 192 26.04 17.61 9.29
C ARG A 192 27.43 17.69 8.66
N PHE A 193 28.47 17.80 9.48
CA PHE A 193 29.86 17.81 9.03
C PHE A 193 30.27 16.45 8.46
N TRP A 194 30.04 15.38 9.21
CA TRP A 194 30.31 14.00 8.82
C TRP A 194 29.58 13.59 7.53
N ASN A 195 28.28 13.93 7.40
CA ASN A 195 27.52 13.62 6.19
C ASN A 195 28.09 14.28 4.93
N LYS A 196 28.62 15.51 5.05
CA LYS A 196 29.27 16.19 3.92
C LYS A 196 30.59 15.50 3.53
N ARG A 197 31.36 15.03 4.51
CA ARG A 197 32.68 14.43 4.31
C ARG A 197 32.64 12.97 3.87
N GLU A 198 31.91 12.12 4.60
CA GLU A 198 31.93 10.66 4.42
C GLU A 198 30.84 10.18 3.44
N VAL A 199 29.58 10.58 3.67
CA VAL A 199 28.45 10.13 2.85
C VAL A 199 28.48 10.79 1.47
N GLY A 200 28.54 12.13 1.43
CA GLY A 200 28.65 12.91 0.20
C GLY A 200 27.45 12.74 -0.76
N ASN A 201 27.70 12.89 -2.07
CA ASN A 201 26.66 12.70 -3.08
C ASN A 201 26.54 11.24 -3.51
N ILE A 202 25.55 10.54 -2.96
CA ILE A 202 25.29 9.12 -3.23
C ILE A 202 25.05 8.85 -4.72
N GLN A 203 24.32 9.74 -5.42
CA GLN A 203 23.98 9.54 -6.83
C GLN A 203 25.22 9.61 -7.73
N GLN A 204 26.15 10.51 -7.39
CA GLN A 204 27.43 10.61 -8.08
C GLN A 204 28.28 9.35 -7.85
N LYS A 205 28.38 8.87 -6.60
CA LYS A 205 29.10 7.64 -6.26
C LYS A 205 28.54 6.40 -6.97
N ILE A 206 27.22 6.26 -7.05
CA ILE A 206 26.57 5.16 -7.81
C ILE A 206 26.97 5.22 -9.29
N LYS A 207 26.94 6.42 -9.89
CA LYS A 207 27.32 6.62 -11.29
C LYS A 207 28.79 6.28 -11.53
N ASP A 208 29.68 6.74 -10.67
CA ASP A 208 31.12 6.51 -10.79
C ASP A 208 31.48 5.03 -10.63
N LEU A 209 30.90 4.35 -9.63
CA LEU A 209 31.08 2.91 -9.42
C LEU A 209 30.49 2.07 -10.56
N SER A 210 29.34 2.46 -11.11
CA SER A 210 28.74 1.79 -12.26
C SER A 210 29.64 1.90 -13.50
N ASN A 211 30.18 3.10 -13.76
CA ASN A 211 31.13 3.31 -14.86
C ASN A 211 32.43 2.54 -14.67
N LEU A 212 32.94 2.47 -13.43
CA LEU A 212 34.15 1.72 -13.11
C LEU A 212 33.94 0.21 -13.28
N LEU A 213 32.80 -0.30 -12.82
CA LEU A 213 32.41 -1.70 -13.01
C LEU A 213 32.32 -2.05 -14.50
N GLU A 214 31.72 -1.17 -15.31
CA GLU A 214 31.65 -1.36 -16.76
C GLU A 214 33.04 -1.38 -17.42
N LYS A 215 33.96 -0.50 -16.99
CA LYS A 215 35.35 -0.47 -17.48
C LYS A 215 36.10 -1.76 -17.15
N ILE A 216 35.98 -2.26 -15.93
CA ILE A 216 36.62 -3.51 -15.50
C ILE A 216 36.03 -4.71 -16.26
N GLN A 217 34.70 -4.75 -16.41
CA GLN A 217 34.01 -5.83 -17.13
C GLN A 217 34.30 -5.89 -18.64
N LYS A 218 34.81 -4.79 -19.22
CA LYS A 218 35.31 -4.75 -20.60
C LYS A 218 36.74 -5.31 -20.72
N ASN A 219 37.55 -5.26 -19.66
CA ASN A 219 38.93 -5.76 -19.62
C ASN A 219 39.03 -7.19 -19.07
N VAL A 220 38.46 -8.16 -19.80
CA VAL A 220 38.17 -9.52 -19.33
C VAL A 220 39.42 -10.39 -19.05
N ASN A 221 40.65 -9.96 -19.34
CA ASN A 221 41.85 -10.82 -19.41
C ASN A 221 42.87 -10.70 -18.26
N ASN A 222 42.52 -10.10 -17.12
CA ASN A 222 43.46 -9.93 -16.01
C ASN A 222 42.87 -10.47 -14.70
N ASP A 223 43.46 -11.54 -14.15
CA ASP A 223 42.98 -12.21 -12.92
C ASP A 223 43.05 -11.30 -11.69
N ALA A 224 43.93 -10.27 -11.71
CA ALA A 224 43.98 -9.24 -10.66
C ALA A 224 42.68 -8.42 -10.56
N LEU A 225 41.93 -8.28 -11.66
CA LEU A 225 40.71 -7.47 -11.70
C LEU A 225 39.46 -8.19 -11.15
N VAL A 226 39.53 -9.49 -10.86
CA VAL A 226 38.40 -10.27 -10.33
C VAL A 226 38.08 -9.88 -8.89
N MET A 227 39.13 -9.68 -8.06
CA MET A 227 38.95 -9.19 -6.69
C MET A 227 38.46 -7.73 -6.66
N ASP A 228 38.96 -6.90 -7.57
CA ASP A 228 38.50 -5.51 -7.72
C ASP A 228 37.03 -5.45 -8.15
N GLU A 229 36.62 -6.31 -9.11
CA GLU A 229 35.22 -6.41 -9.53
C GLU A 229 34.31 -6.79 -8.36
N LYS A 230 34.69 -7.80 -7.57
CA LYS A 230 33.89 -8.23 -6.40
C LYS A 230 33.74 -7.10 -5.38
N THR A 231 34.82 -6.38 -5.12
CA THR A 231 34.83 -5.25 -4.18
C THR A 231 33.95 -4.10 -4.68
N ILE A 232 34.07 -3.73 -5.96
CA ILE A 232 33.29 -2.65 -6.57
C ILE A 232 31.81 -3.02 -6.64
N ARG A 233 31.47 -4.28 -6.96
CA ARG A 233 30.08 -4.76 -6.92
C ARG A 233 29.49 -4.64 -5.52
N HIS A 234 30.25 -5.03 -4.49
CA HIS A 234 29.80 -4.91 -3.11
C HIS A 234 29.59 -3.45 -2.69
N GLN A 235 30.52 -2.56 -3.06
CA GLN A 235 30.39 -1.11 -2.84
C GLN A 235 29.18 -0.52 -3.58
N LEU A 236 28.96 -0.91 -4.84
CA LEU A 236 27.83 -0.47 -5.63
C LEU A 236 26.51 -0.92 -5.00
N GLU A 237 26.43 -2.19 -4.57
CA GLU A 237 25.27 -2.73 -3.86
C GLU A 237 24.97 -1.95 -2.57
N PHE A 238 26.00 -1.65 -1.77
CA PHE A 238 25.87 -0.84 -0.57
C PHE A 238 25.30 0.57 -0.86
N TYR A 239 25.81 1.28 -1.88
CA TYR A 239 25.30 2.61 -2.23
C TYR A 239 23.90 2.59 -2.87
N LEU A 240 23.55 1.52 -3.60
CA LEU A 240 22.18 1.31 -4.09
C LEU A 240 21.20 1.10 -2.92
N ASP A 241 21.59 0.33 -1.91
CA ASP A 241 20.78 0.13 -0.70
C ASP A 241 20.62 1.44 0.11
N CYS A 242 21.67 2.28 0.13
CA CYS A 242 21.60 3.64 0.67
C CYS A 242 20.56 4.51 -0.07
N GLU A 243 20.59 4.50 -1.41
CA GLU A 243 19.64 5.24 -2.23
C GLU A 243 18.20 4.75 -2.00
N GLU A 244 17.97 3.44 -1.98
CA GLU A 244 16.66 2.85 -1.69
C GLU A 244 16.15 3.29 -0.31
N THR A 245 16.99 3.22 0.72
CA THR A 245 16.63 3.61 2.09
C THR A 245 16.23 5.09 2.17
N LEU A 246 16.98 5.97 1.51
CA LEU A 246 16.68 7.41 1.45
C LEU A 246 15.33 7.69 0.78
N TRP A 247 15.08 7.07 -0.37
CA TRP A 247 13.83 7.29 -1.11
C TRP A 247 12.63 6.62 -0.46
N ALA A 248 12.79 5.46 0.16
CA ALA A 248 11.75 4.83 0.96
C ALA A 248 11.31 5.72 2.13
N GLN A 249 12.28 6.31 2.85
CA GLN A 249 12.01 7.26 3.93
C GLN A 249 11.25 8.50 3.41
N LYS A 250 11.69 9.09 2.29
CA LYS A 250 11.05 10.27 1.67
C LYS A 250 9.65 9.95 1.11
N ALA A 251 9.45 8.79 0.49
CA ALA A 251 8.18 8.36 -0.08
C ALA A 251 7.14 7.97 0.99
N ARG A 252 7.60 7.65 2.21
CA ARG A 252 6.81 7.17 3.36
C ARG A 252 6.01 5.90 3.02
N GLN A 253 6.60 4.96 2.30
CA GLN A 253 5.98 3.68 1.94
C GLN A 253 6.56 2.57 2.83
N THR A 254 5.70 1.79 3.48
CA THR A 254 6.09 0.79 4.49
C THR A 254 5.85 -0.66 4.05
N TRP A 255 5.29 -0.89 2.87
CA TRP A 255 4.83 -2.21 2.41
C TRP A 255 5.71 -2.85 1.33
N LEU A 256 6.70 -2.12 0.81
CA LEU A 256 7.72 -2.74 -0.03
C LEU A 256 8.59 -3.60 0.90
N VAL A 257 8.41 -4.92 0.83
CA VAL A 257 9.24 -5.88 1.58
C VAL A 257 10.60 -5.93 0.88
N ASN A 258 11.68 -5.72 1.65
CA ASN A 258 13.07 -5.72 1.18
C ASN A 258 13.30 -6.83 0.13
N GLY A 259 13.60 -6.44 -1.11
CA GLY A 259 13.86 -7.37 -2.22
C GLY A 259 13.36 -6.93 -3.61
N ASP A 260 12.45 -5.95 -3.70
CA ASP A 260 12.09 -5.28 -4.96
C ASP A 260 12.71 -3.86 -4.96
N ARG A 261 13.88 -3.69 -5.58
CA ARG A 261 14.51 -2.37 -5.74
C ARG A 261 13.64 -1.53 -6.70
N CYS A 262 12.87 -0.58 -6.17
CA CYS A 262 11.96 0.25 -6.97
C CYS A 262 12.11 1.74 -6.67
N THR A 263 13.32 2.29 -6.87
CA THR A 263 13.62 3.71 -6.65
C THR A 263 12.73 4.61 -7.51
N ALA A 264 12.55 4.31 -8.80
CA ALA A 264 11.68 5.08 -9.71
C ALA A 264 10.24 5.23 -9.18
N TYR A 265 9.68 4.17 -8.60
CA TYR A 265 8.37 4.21 -7.95
C TYR A 265 8.33 5.20 -6.77
N PHE A 266 9.36 5.18 -5.93
CA PHE A 266 9.48 6.11 -4.80
C PHE A 266 9.66 7.55 -5.27
N HIS A 267 10.49 7.79 -6.30
CA HIS A 267 10.67 9.11 -6.90
C HIS A 267 9.35 9.72 -7.38
N ASN A 268 8.56 8.97 -8.14
CA ASN A 268 7.29 9.47 -8.69
C ASN A 268 6.27 9.78 -7.58
N ILE A 269 6.23 8.99 -6.51
CA ILE A 269 5.40 9.31 -5.33
C ILE A 269 5.83 10.61 -4.67
N VAL A 270 7.14 10.77 -4.43
CA VAL A 270 7.67 11.97 -3.78
C VAL A 270 7.37 13.20 -4.62
N LYS A 271 7.53 13.12 -5.95
CA LYS A 271 7.21 14.21 -6.90
C LYS A 271 5.73 14.58 -6.85
N ASN A 272 4.82 13.63 -7.03
CA ASN A 272 3.38 13.91 -7.00
C ASN A 272 2.93 14.50 -5.66
N ARG A 273 3.49 14.02 -4.54
CA ARG A 273 3.20 14.59 -3.21
C ARG A 273 3.76 15.99 -3.05
N ARG A 274 4.91 16.32 -3.64
CA ARG A 274 5.45 17.68 -3.60
C ARG A 274 4.52 18.63 -4.33
N VAL A 275 4.11 18.28 -5.55
CA VAL A 275 3.15 19.08 -6.33
C VAL A 275 1.84 19.28 -5.57
N GLN A 276 1.27 18.22 -5.01
CA GLN A 276 0.00 18.30 -4.26
C GLN A 276 0.07 19.10 -2.95
N ASN A 277 1.22 19.13 -2.27
CA ASN A 277 1.37 19.83 -0.99
C ASN A 277 1.98 21.23 -1.15
N HIS A 278 2.40 21.61 -2.35
CA HIS A 278 2.95 22.93 -2.61
C HIS A 278 1.81 23.94 -2.68
N ILE A 279 1.92 25.01 -1.91
CA ILE A 279 0.93 26.08 -1.89
C ILE A 279 1.47 27.21 -2.77
N ASN A 280 0.82 27.43 -3.91
CA ASN A 280 1.19 28.46 -4.89
C ASN A 280 0.48 29.78 -4.60
N ALA A 281 -0.83 29.73 -4.40
CA ALA A 281 -1.66 30.90 -4.17
C ALA A 281 -2.79 30.56 -3.19
N ILE A 282 -3.34 31.57 -2.54
CA ILE A 282 -4.50 31.43 -1.66
C ILE A 282 -5.48 32.57 -1.87
N GLN A 283 -6.76 32.30 -1.64
CA GLN A 283 -7.79 33.33 -1.65
C GLN A 283 -7.93 33.93 -0.24
N ASP A 284 -8.03 35.26 -0.15
CA ASP A 284 -8.35 35.94 1.09
C ASP A 284 -9.86 35.98 1.37
N ASP A 285 -10.27 36.50 2.54
CA ASP A 285 -11.69 36.58 2.92
C ASP A 285 -12.48 37.59 2.05
N SER A 286 -11.81 38.45 1.26
CA SER A 286 -12.44 39.35 0.27
C SER A 286 -12.64 38.70 -1.10
N GLY A 287 -12.15 37.48 -1.28
CA GLY A 287 -12.21 36.75 -2.55
C GLY A 287 -11.05 37.04 -3.50
N LYS A 288 -10.05 37.82 -3.10
CA LYS A 288 -8.88 38.15 -3.92
C LYS A 288 -7.81 37.05 -3.82
N TRP A 289 -7.21 36.71 -4.96
CA TRP A 289 -6.09 35.78 -5.01
C TRP A 289 -4.77 36.46 -4.63
N ILE A 290 -4.02 35.80 -3.76
CA ILE A 290 -2.69 36.22 -3.32
C ILE A 290 -1.72 35.11 -3.70
N ASP A 291 -0.71 35.47 -4.49
CA ASP A 291 0.35 34.60 -5.01
C ASP A 291 1.75 34.98 -4.48
N ASP A 292 1.88 36.17 -3.87
CA ASP A 292 3.14 36.59 -3.24
C ASP A 292 3.49 35.72 -2.00
N TYR A 293 4.68 35.11 -2.05
CA TYR A 293 5.16 34.17 -1.03
C TYR A 293 5.27 34.81 0.36
N GLN A 294 5.75 36.05 0.46
CA GLN A 294 5.95 36.73 1.75
C GLN A 294 4.62 37.12 2.39
N THR A 295 3.71 37.67 1.58
CA THR A 295 2.36 38.03 2.00
C THR A 295 1.57 36.80 2.45
N ILE A 296 1.63 35.70 1.68
CA ILE A 296 1.01 34.42 2.07
C ILE A 296 1.57 33.93 3.42
N GLN A 297 2.89 34.04 3.63
CA GLN A 297 3.52 33.64 4.89
C GLN A 297 3.03 34.48 6.08
N GLN A 298 2.88 35.80 5.93
CA GLN A 298 2.39 36.68 6.99
C GLN A 298 0.92 36.42 7.34
N ILE A 299 0.05 36.38 6.32
CA ILE A 299 -1.38 36.09 6.49
C ILE A 299 -1.56 34.75 7.18
N ARG A 300 -0.76 33.76 6.81
CA ARG A 300 -0.78 32.44 7.43
C ARG A 300 -0.43 32.49 8.92
N ILE A 301 0.64 33.18 9.32
CA ILE A 301 1.05 33.27 10.72
C ILE A 301 -0.06 33.95 11.53
N SER A 302 -0.59 35.07 11.02
CA SER A 302 -1.72 35.79 11.65
C SER A 302 -2.93 34.88 11.83
N TYR A 303 -3.36 34.19 10.77
CA TYR A 303 -4.52 33.30 10.81
C TYR A 303 -4.38 32.17 11.86
N PHE A 304 -3.22 31.50 11.93
CA PHE A 304 -3.03 30.43 12.93
C PHE A 304 -2.86 31.00 14.34
N LYS A 305 -2.20 32.14 14.50
CA LYS A 305 -2.11 32.84 15.79
C LYS A 305 -3.51 33.16 16.32
N ASP A 306 -4.41 33.65 15.47
CA ASP A 306 -5.80 33.96 15.84
C ASP A 306 -6.64 32.71 16.17
N ILE A 307 -6.40 31.58 15.49
CA ILE A 307 -7.05 30.31 15.83
C ILE A 307 -6.66 29.86 17.22
N PHE A 308 -5.37 29.89 17.54
CA PHE A 308 -4.86 29.41 18.84
C PHE A 308 -4.92 30.46 19.95
N THR A 309 -5.50 31.63 19.69
CA THR A 309 -5.73 32.66 20.71
C THR A 309 -7.16 32.59 21.26
N GLU A 310 -7.26 32.45 22.58
CA GLU A 310 -8.50 32.58 23.33
C GLU A 310 -8.75 34.06 23.69
N ARG A 311 -9.92 34.59 23.32
CA ARG A 311 -10.30 35.99 23.56
C ARG A 311 -11.01 36.21 24.90
N ASN A 312 -11.84 35.25 25.31
CA ASN A 312 -12.62 35.33 26.55
C ASN A 312 -12.13 34.23 27.51
N LYS A 313 -11.40 34.62 28.56
CA LYS A 313 -10.93 33.68 29.57
C LYS A 313 -11.94 33.62 30.71
N VAL A 314 -12.58 32.48 30.88
CA VAL A 314 -13.37 32.17 32.09
C VAL A 314 -12.43 31.58 33.13
N HIS A 315 -12.54 32.02 34.39
CA HIS A 315 -11.71 31.49 35.47
C HIS A 315 -12.04 30.02 35.76
N VAL A 316 -11.01 29.22 36.06
CA VAL A 316 -11.13 27.77 36.36
C VAL A 316 -12.13 27.53 37.50
N SER A 317 -12.11 28.36 38.55
CA SER A 317 -13.03 28.27 39.71
C SER A 317 -14.49 28.37 39.31
N ASP A 318 -14.83 29.26 38.37
CA ASP A 318 -16.22 29.47 37.94
C ASP A 318 -16.70 28.32 37.06
N ILE A 319 -15.82 27.76 36.24
CA ILE A 319 -16.09 26.55 35.46
C ILE A 319 -16.34 25.37 36.42
N VAL A 320 -15.47 25.16 37.41
CA VAL A 320 -15.63 24.08 38.40
C VAL A 320 -16.97 24.20 39.13
N LYS A 321 -17.34 25.39 39.62
CA LYS A 321 -18.66 25.64 40.24
C LYS A 321 -19.82 25.27 39.31
N LYS A 322 -19.75 25.63 38.03
CA LYS A 322 -20.76 25.25 37.02
C LYS A 322 -20.79 23.76 36.75
N LEU A 323 -19.65 23.08 36.83
CA LEU A 323 -19.53 21.64 36.55
C LEU A 323 -20.02 20.75 37.70
N GLN A 324 -19.99 21.23 38.95
CA GLN A 324 -20.41 20.48 40.14
C GLN A 324 -21.85 19.94 40.04
N LYS A 325 -22.77 20.62 39.34
CA LYS A 325 -24.17 20.17 39.16
C LYS A 325 -24.36 18.93 38.26
N TYR A 326 -23.33 18.53 37.50
CA TYR A 326 -23.46 17.51 36.44
C TYR A 326 -22.99 16.10 36.83
N GLN A 327 -22.71 15.83 38.11
CA GLN A 327 -22.32 14.50 38.61
C GLN A 327 -21.26 13.84 37.72
N ILE A 328 -20.15 14.54 37.53
CA ILE A 328 -19.05 14.07 36.67
C ILE A 328 -18.38 12.86 37.34
N PRO A 329 -18.08 11.78 36.61
CA PRO A 329 -17.39 10.62 37.17
C PRO A 329 -16.00 11.00 37.71
N SER A 330 -15.77 10.73 38.99
CA SER A 330 -14.47 10.88 39.64
C SER A 330 -13.63 9.60 39.54
N LEU A 331 -12.31 9.77 39.50
CA LEU A 331 -11.37 8.66 39.61
C LEU A 331 -11.52 7.94 40.95
N GLN A 332 -11.47 6.61 40.91
CA GLN A 332 -11.45 5.76 42.09
C GLN A 332 -10.02 5.60 42.62
N ASN A 333 -9.87 5.15 43.86
CA ASN A 333 -8.54 4.93 44.48
C ASN A 333 -7.66 4.00 43.63
N GLU A 334 -8.22 2.93 43.07
CA GLU A 334 -7.53 2.01 42.17
C GLU A 334 -6.95 2.70 40.92
N HIS A 335 -7.68 3.70 40.39
CA HIS A 335 -7.23 4.50 39.25
C HIS A 335 -6.09 5.43 39.66
N ILE A 336 -6.20 6.06 40.83
CA ILE A 336 -5.18 6.93 41.42
C ILE A 336 -3.89 6.14 41.69
N ASP A 337 -4.01 4.91 42.20
CA ASP A 337 -2.87 4.03 42.44
C ASP A 337 -2.12 3.72 41.15
N ILE A 338 -2.83 3.44 40.04
CA ILE A 338 -2.22 3.25 38.72
C ILE A 338 -1.45 4.51 38.28
N LEU A 339 -2.01 5.69 38.51
CA LEU A 339 -1.39 6.96 38.16
C LEU A 339 -0.15 7.27 39.01
N ASN A 340 -0.16 6.90 40.29
CA ASN A 340 0.90 7.16 41.27
C ASN A 340 2.03 6.13 41.27
N LYS A 341 1.91 5.01 40.54
CA LYS A 341 3.00 4.03 40.41
C LYS A 341 4.31 4.70 39.99
N PRO A 342 5.48 4.30 40.52
CA PRO A 342 6.76 4.83 40.06
C PRO A 342 6.94 4.50 38.56
N PHE A 343 7.51 5.43 37.81
CA PHE A 343 7.87 5.18 36.41
C PHE A 343 9.14 4.34 36.34
N ASN A 344 9.16 3.33 35.48
CA ASN A 344 10.30 2.42 35.33
C ASN A 344 10.81 2.36 33.88
N GLU A 345 11.98 1.75 33.69
CA GLU A 345 12.62 1.63 32.38
C GLU A 345 11.79 0.80 31.38
N GLU A 346 11.10 -0.24 31.85
CA GLU A 346 10.27 -1.10 30.99
C GLU A 346 9.14 -0.29 30.33
N GLU A 347 8.51 0.63 31.07
CA GLU A 347 7.51 1.55 30.53
C GLU A 347 8.08 2.42 29.41
N PHE A 348 9.33 2.88 29.56
CA PHE A 348 9.99 3.75 28.58
C PHE A 348 10.32 2.99 27.29
N VAL A 349 10.90 1.80 27.41
CA VAL A 349 11.23 0.93 26.27
C VAL A 349 9.95 0.48 25.57
N SER A 350 8.90 0.14 26.33
CA SER A 350 7.58 -0.18 25.79
C SER A 350 6.97 1.01 25.03
N ALA A 351 7.04 2.22 25.59
CA ALA A 351 6.56 3.43 24.93
C ALA A 351 7.30 3.69 23.60
N LEU A 352 8.64 3.57 23.60
CA LEU A 352 9.47 3.74 22.41
C LEU A 352 9.15 2.71 21.33
N ASN A 353 8.99 1.43 21.70
CA ASN A 353 8.66 0.35 20.78
C ASN A 353 7.27 0.46 20.14
N GLN A 354 6.31 1.08 20.85
CA GLN A 354 4.98 1.34 20.32
C GLN A 354 4.92 2.52 19.34
N MET A 355 5.97 3.34 19.25
CA MET A 355 6.00 4.47 18.32
C MET A 355 6.39 4.05 16.90
N LYS A 356 5.92 4.82 15.92
CA LYS A 356 6.25 4.59 14.51
C LYS A 356 7.71 4.99 14.23
N LEU A 357 8.52 4.02 13.76
CA LEU A 357 9.95 4.18 13.44
C LEU A 357 10.25 5.42 12.59
N ASP A 358 9.61 5.50 11.42
CA ASP A 358 9.88 6.52 10.40
C ASP A 358 8.86 7.67 10.46
N GLY A 359 8.37 7.98 11.66
CA GLY A 359 7.55 9.18 11.90
C GLY A 359 8.35 10.45 11.62
N ALA A 360 7.68 11.50 11.13
CA ALA A 360 8.33 12.79 10.92
C ALA A 360 8.78 13.37 12.28
N PRO A 361 10.06 13.79 12.40
CA PRO A 361 10.59 14.25 13.69
C PRO A 361 10.13 15.66 14.05
N GLY A 362 10.47 16.15 15.24
CA GLY A 362 10.21 17.52 15.66
C GLY A 362 11.28 18.50 15.17
N PRO A 363 11.36 19.69 15.79
CA PRO A 363 12.48 20.64 15.64
C PRO A 363 13.87 20.09 15.95
N ASP A 364 13.98 19.07 16.79
CA ASP A 364 15.24 18.38 17.06
C ASP A 364 15.82 17.67 15.81
N GLY A 365 14.94 17.19 14.94
CA GLY A 365 15.23 16.48 13.69
C GLY A 365 15.46 14.98 13.83
N TYR A 366 15.37 14.39 15.03
CA TYR A 366 15.64 12.96 15.27
C TYR A 366 14.36 12.12 15.31
N ASN A 367 14.35 11.01 14.56
CA ASN A 367 13.19 10.12 14.47
C ASN A 367 13.29 8.94 15.46
N VAL A 368 12.22 8.14 15.60
CA VAL A 368 12.19 7.01 16.55
C VAL A 368 13.23 5.94 16.22
N ARG A 369 13.56 5.76 14.93
CA ARG A 369 14.58 4.80 14.48
C ARG A 369 15.96 5.13 15.04
N PHE A 370 16.32 6.42 15.13
CA PHE A 370 17.54 6.89 15.78
C PHE A 370 17.59 6.43 17.25
N TYR A 371 16.57 6.77 18.05
CA TYR A 371 16.53 6.40 19.48
C TYR A 371 16.60 4.89 19.70
N ARG A 372 15.95 4.09 18.84
CA ARG A 372 16.00 2.63 18.96
C ARG A 372 17.34 2.02 18.56
N LYS A 373 18.04 2.59 17.58
CA LYS A 373 19.33 2.07 17.12
C LYS A 373 20.46 2.42 18.08
N PHE A 374 20.43 3.62 18.68
CA PHE A 374 21.47 4.10 19.59
C PHE A 374 21.01 4.14 21.05
N TRP A 375 20.04 3.30 21.41
CA TRP A 375 19.45 3.30 22.75
C TRP A 375 20.51 3.11 23.84
N ASP A 376 21.47 2.20 23.62
CA ASP A 376 22.53 1.92 24.60
C ASP A 376 23.39 3.14 24.94
N ILE A 377 23.52 4.08 24.00
CA ILE A 377 24.27 5.34 24.19
C ILE A 377 23.37 6.39 24.84
N VAL A 378 22.17 6.61 24.29
CA VAL A 378 21.33 7.76 24.68
C VAL A 378 20.43 7.49 25.89
N LYS A 379 20.27 6.24 26.32
CA LYS A 379 19.26 5.83 27.32
C LYS A 379 19.38 6.60 28.63
N VAL A 380 20.60 6.80 29.13
CA VAL A 380 20.83 7.38 30.46
C VAL A 380 20.32 8.82 30.51
N ASP A 381 20.69 9.66 29.54
CA ASP A 381 20.22 11.06 29.49
C ASP A 381 18.73 11.16 29.18
N VAL A 382 18.20 10.28 28.31
CA VAL A 382 16.76 10.24 28.00
C VAL A 382 15.94 9.85 29.24
N GLN A 383 16.39 8.84 29.99
CA GLN A 383 15.77 8.41 31.25
C GLN A 383 15.84 9.51 32.30
N ALA A 384 17.01 10.15 32.47
CA ALA A 384 17.19 11.24 33.41
C ALA A 384 16.26 12.43 33.09
N MET A 385 16.10 12.78 31.81
CA MET A 385 15.13 13.81 31.38
C MET A 385 13.69 13.43 31.69
N ILE A 386 13.28 12.19 31.39
CA ILE A 386 11.90 11.71 31.65
C ILE A 386 11.63 11.70 33.17
N ASN A 387 12.55 11.16 33.96
CA ASN A 387 12.44 11.12 35.42
C ASN A 387 12.41 12.54 36.01
N GLY A 388 13.27 13.44 35.54
CA GLY A 388 13.27 14.84 35.94
C GLY A 388 11.95 15.55 35.67
N PHE A 389 11.31 15.27 34.52
CA PHE A 389 9.97 15.78 34.22
C PHE A 389 8.92 15.22 35.19
N PHE A 390 8.92 13.90 35.45
CA PHE A 390 7.94 13.31 36.37
C PHE A 390 8.19 13.69 37.84
N GLN A 391 9.39 14.15 38.22
CA GLN A 391 9.64 14.69 39.55
C GLN A 391 9.18 16.15 39.68
N SER A 392 9.47 17.00 38.68
CA SER A 392 9.29 18.45 38.78
C SER A 392 8.02 18.99 38.10
N ALA A 393 7.42 18.23 37.19
CA ALA A 393 6.38 18.64 36.24
C ALA A 393 6.81 19.79 35.30
N ILE A 394 8.11 19.97 35.09
CA ILE A 394 8.71 21.02 34.26
C ILE A 394 9.75 20.37 33.33
N MET A 395 9.93 20.91 32.13
CA MET A 395 11.07 20.59 31.25
C MET A 395 11.58 21.86 30.56
N ASP A 396 12.68 21.78 29.83
CA ASP A 396 13.13 22.86 28.95
C ASP A 396 12.07 23.10 27.87
N PRO A 397 11.48 24.31 27.77
CA PRO A 397 10.51 24.65 26.73
C PRO A 397 11.00 24.34 25.31
N LYS A 398 12.32 24.35 25.07
CA LYS A 398 12.91 23.99 23.76
C LYS A 398 12.60 22.55 23.35
N LEU A 399 12.50 21.62 24.31
CA LEU A 399 12.10 20.23 24.04
C LEU A 399 10.63 20.12 23.64
N ASN A 400 9.78 21.04 24.10
CA ASN A 400 8.36 21.06 23.77
C ASN A 400 8.04 21.83 22.47
N ASN A 401 9.04 22.43 21.81
CA ASN A 401 8.87 23.09 20.51
C ASN A 401 8.33 22.11 19.45
N SER A 402 7.43 22.60 18.60
CA SER A 402 6.75 21.77 17.60
C SER A 402 6.64 22.46 16.24
N TYR A 403 6.74 21.69 15.16
CA TYR A 403 6.44 22.18 13.81
C TYR A 403 4.98 21.96 13.44
N ILE A 404 4.31 22.94 12.84
CA ILE A 404 2.99 22.76 12.22
C ILE A 404 3.14 22.70 10.70
N THR A 405 2.75 21.58 10.10
CA THR A 405 2.62 21.43 8.64
C THR A 405 1.16 21.45 8.22
N LEU A 406 0.89 21.88 6.99
CA LEU A 406 -0.45 21.92 6.41
C LEU A 406 -0.62 20.75 5.46
N ILE A 407 -1.68 19.97 5.68
CA ILE A 407 -2.07 18.89 4.78
C ILE A 407 -3.40 19.27 4.12
N PRO A 408 -3.49 19.29 2.78
CA PRO A 408 -4.75 19.54 2.07
C PRO A 408 -5.83 18.55 2.49
N LYS A 409 -7.05 19.05 2.79
CA LYS A 409 -8.24 18.20 3.02
C LYS A 409 -8.93 17.83 1.72
N ILE A 410 -8.74 18.65 0.68
CA ILE A 410 -9.34 18.52 -0.65
C ILE A 410 -8.26 18.57 -1.72
N ASN A 411 -8.58 18.14 -2.95
CA ASN A 411 -7.61 18.01 -4.05
C ASN A 411 -7.07 19.36 -4.56
N ALA A 412 -7.83 20.45 -4.40
CA ALA A 412 -7.45 21.81 -4.80
C ALA A 412 -7.85 22.79 -3.70
N PRO A 413 -7.03 22.94 -2.65
CA PRO A 413 -7.33 23.85 -1.55
C PRO A 413 -7.21 25.31 -2.02
N GLN A 414 -8.22 26.12 -1.71
CA GLN A 414 -8.25 27.55 -2.07
C GLN A 414 -8.01 28.44 -0.86
N ASN A 415 -8.39 27.97 0.33
CA ASN A 415 -8.36 28.74 1.58
C ASN A 415 -7.57 28.01 2.67
N PHE A 416 -7.04 28.73 3.67
CA PHE A 416 -6.39 28.09 4.84
C PHE A 416 -7.35 27.19 5.64
N LYS A 417 -8.66 27.36 5.50
CA LYS A 417 -9.72 26.50 6.07
C LYS A 417 -9.69 25.08 5.49
N ASP A 418 -9.22 24.93 4.25
CA ASP A 418 -9.11 23.68 3.51
C ASP A 418 -7.90 22.83 3.89
N PHE A 419 -7.01 23.37 4.73
CA PHE A 419 -5.87 22.64 5.26
C PHE A 419 -6.14 22.12 6.67
N ARG A 420 -5.54 20.97 7.00
CA ARG A 420 -5.44 20.44 8.36
C ARG A 420 -4.05 20.74 8.93
N PRO A 421 -3.95 21.45 10.06
CA PRO A 421 -2.67 21.64 10.75
C PRO A 421 -2.29 20.33 11.46
N ILE A 422 -1.08 19.83 11.23
CA ILE A 422 -0.52 18.67 11.93
C ILE A 422 0.76 19.09 12.65
N SER A 423 0.82 18.81 13.94
CA SER A 423 1.94 19.16 14.81
C SER A 423 2.96 18.02 14.90
N PHE A 424 4.23 18.34 14.68
CA PHE A 424 5.37 17.45 14.86
C PHE A 424 6.17 17.89 16.08
N ALA A 425 5.94 17.21 17.20
CA ALA A 425 6.76 17.35 18.40
C ALA A 425 8.01 16.46 18.35
N ASN A 426 9.03 16.85 19.13
CA ASN A 426 10.26 16.09 19.36
C ASN A 426 9.97 14.69 19.92
N VAL A 427 10.80 13.71 19.58
CA VAL A 427 10.58 12.32 20.02
C VAL A 427 10.80 12.18 21.53
N SER A 428 11.76 12.91 22.10
CA SER A 428 12.00 13.01 23.54
C SER A 428 10.72 13.43 24.30
N TYR A 429 10.09 14.53 23.89
CA TYR A 429 8.79 14.95 24.42
C TYR A 429 7.69 13.90 24.18
N LYS A 430 7.63 13.31 22.99
CA LYS A 430 6.63 12.29 22.67
C LYS A 430 6.72 11.08 23.61
N LEU A 431 7.91 10.72 24.10
CA LEU A 431 8.07 9.63 25.07
C LEU A 431 7.30 9.94 26.35
N VAL A 432 7.50 11.13 26.92
CA VAL A 432 6.74 11.62 28.10
C VAL A 432 5.23 11.52 27.86
N SER A 433 4.74 12.15 26.78
CA SER A 433 3.30 12.14 26.45
C SER A 433 2.75 10.72 26.25
N LYS A 434 3.55 9.80 25.69
CA LYS A 434 3.15 8.43 25.37
C LYS A 434 3.09 7.56 26.63
N ILE A 435 4.03 7.75 27.57
CA ILE A 435 4.04 7.07 28.87
C ILE A 435 2.78 7.46 29.64
N MET A 436 2.52 8.77 29.77
CA MET A 436 1.30 9.28 30.41
C MET A 436 0.04 8.69 29.77
N CYS A 437 -0.02 8.74 28.45
CA CYS A 437 -1.11 8.19 27.64
C CYS A 437 -1.33 6.68 27.90
N ASN A 438 -0.26 5.90 28.08
CA ASN A 438 -0.37 4.46 28.34
C ASN A 438 -0.97 4.16 29.71
N ARG A 439 -0.67 4.96 30.74
CA ARG A 439 -1.30 4.84 32.06
C ARG A 439 -2.77 5.24 32.05
N LEU A 440 -3.09 6.36 31.41
CA LEU A 440 -4.49 6.83 31.29
C LEU A 440 -5.39 5.76 30.66
N LYS A 441 -4.97 5.17 29.53
CA LYS A 441 -5.78 4.20 28.76
C LYS A 441 -6.29 2.99 29.56
N VAL A 442 -5.68 2.66 30.70
CA VAL A 442 -6.03 1.47 31.47
C VAL A 442 -7.44 1.56 32.04
N PHE A 443 -7.87 2.74 32.49
CA PHE A 443 -9.14 2.94 33.19
C PHE A 443 -10.13 3.87 32.45
N LEU A 444 -9.75 4.45 31.30
CA LEU A 444 -10.60 5.41 30.58
C LEU A 444 -11.98 4.84 30.18
N THR A 445 -12.09 3.51 30.01
CA THR A 445 -13.37 2.86 29.70
C THR A 445 -14.39 2.96 30.82
N ASP A 446 -13.93 3.18 32.05
CA ASP A 446 -14.72 3.13 33.27
C ASP A 446 -15.32 4.51 33.59
N ILE A 447 -14.61 5.58 33.22
CA ILE A 447 -15.02 6.97 33.48
C ILE A 447 -15.70 7.65 32.28
N ILE A 448 -15.47 7.17 31.05
CA ILE A 448 -16.06 7.76 29.84
C ILE A 448 -17.39 7.09 29.52
N ALA A 449 -18.42 7.93 29.34
CA ALA A 449 -19.78 7.52 29.01
C ALA A 449 -19.82 6.53 27.84
N PRO A 450 -20.72 5.53 27.87
CA PRO A 450 -20.78 4.48 26.85
C PRO A 450 -21.18 5.01 25.46
N ASN A 451 -21.72 6.23 25.38
CA ASN A 451 -22.09 6.92 24.15
C ASN A 451 -20.89 7.43 23.32
N GLN A 452 -19.69 7.49 23.89
CA GLN A 452 -18.46 7.88 23.19
C GLN A 452 -17.66 6.65 22.77
N SER A 453 -17.59 6.36 21.48
CA SER A 453 -16.91 5.15 20.99
C SER A 453 -15.49 5.38 20.45
N ALA A 454 -15.03 6.62 20.31
CA ALA A 454 -13.71 6.89 19.73
C ALA A 454 -12.56 6.70 20.72
N PHE A 455 -11.40 6.26 20.20
CA PHE A 455 -10.11 6.15 20.89
C PHE A 455 -10.05 5.20 22.11
N LEU A 456 -11.15 4.52 22.45
CA LEU A 456 -11.21 3.62 23.60
C LEU A 456 -11.04 2.15 23.20
N LYS A 457 -10.26 1.42 24.00
CA LYS A 457 -10.01 0.00 23.78
C LYS A 457 -11.33 -0.78 23.88
N GLY A 458 -11.58 -1.67 22.92
CA GLY A 458 -12.78 -2.52 22.90
C GLY A 458 -14.03 -1.88 22.28
N ARG A 459 -14.07 -0.55 22.11
CA ARG A 459 -15.18 0.14 21.41
C ARG A 459 -14.87 0.23 19.91
N LEU A 460 -15.78 -0.26 19.05
CA LEU A 460 -15.56 -0.27 17.60
C LEU A 460 -16.38 0.81 16.90
N ILE A 461 -15.84 1.41 15.83
CA ILE A 461 -16.55 2.38 14.98
C ILE A 461 -17.87 1.83 14.41
N SER A 462 -17.90 0.53 14.15
CA SER A 462 -19.10 -0.18 13.67
C SER A 462 -20.26 -0.11 14.66
N ASP A 463 -19.99 -0.02 15.96
CA ASP A 463 -21.02 -0.05 17.00
C ASP A 463 -21.86 1.24 16.95
N ASN A 464 -21.19 2.39 16.80
CA ASN A 464 -21.87 3.67 16.56
C ASN A 464 -22.68 3.66 15.26
N ILE A 465 -22.14 3.09 14.18
CA ILE A 465 -22.83 3.00 12.90
C ILE A 465 -24.09 2.14 13.02
N LEU A 466 -23.99 0.98 13.66
CA LEU A 466 -25.12 0.08 13.88
C LEU A 466 -26.23 0.78 14.65
N LEU A 467 -25.87 1.43 15.75
CA LEU A 467 -26.83 2.12 16.61
C LEU A 467 -27.47 3.33 15.91
N ALA A 468 -26.67 4.16 15.23
CA ALA A 468 -27.17 5.29 14.45
C ALA A 468 -28.15 4.83 13.34
N THR A 469 -27.89 3.68 12.73
CA THR A 469 -28.79 3.10 11.71
C THR A 469 -30.13 2.69 12.29
N GLU A 470 -30.14 2.08 13.47
CA GLU A 470 -31.38 1.69 14.13
C GLU A 470 -32.20 2.89 14.59
N VAL A 471 -31.54 3.91 15.13
CA VAL A 471 -32.19 5.16 15.55
C VAL A 471 -32.77 5.89 14.34
N MET A 472 -32.01 6.05 13.26
CA MET A 472 -32.51 6.70 12.05
C MET A 472 -33.62 5.89 11.36
N HIS A 473 -33.56 4.55 11.39
CA HIS A 473 -34.66 3.70 10.93
C HIS A 473 -35.93 3.93 11.74
N LYS A 474 -35.83 4.09 13.07
CA LYS A 474 -36.96 4.46 13.92
C LYS A 474 -37.54 5.84 13.56
N ILE A 475 -36.69 6.86 13.35
CA ILE A 475 -37.12 8.22 12.94
C ILE A 475 -37.89 8.16 11.61
N ARG A 476 -37.36 7.44 10.61
CA ARG A 476 -37.97 7.31 9.27
C ARG A 476 -39.26 6.49 9.24
N SER A 477 -39.32 5.44 10.05
CA SER A 477 -40.50 4.58 10.14
C SER A 477 -41.66 5.25 10.90
N THR A 478 -41.41 6.35 11.62
CA THR A 478 -42.43 7.12 12.34
C THR A 478 -43.19 8.04 11.36
N ARG A 479 -44.15 7.47 10.64
CA ARG A 479 -44.99 8.20 9.66
C ARG A 479 -46.29 8.75 10.24
N ASN A 480 -46.81 8.10 11.28
CA ASN A 480 -48.08 8.42 11.93
C ASN A 480 -47.87 8.54 13.45
N GLY A 481 -48.79 9.24 14.13
CA GLY A 481 -48.78 9.42 15.58
C GLY A 481 -48.40 10.83 16.04
N ARG A 482 -48.72 11.14 17.30
CA ARG A 482 -48.55 12.48 17.90
C ARG A 482 -47.09 12.83 18.25
N THR A 483 -46.20 11.84 18.34
CA THR A 483 -44.79 12.03 18.72
C THR A 483 -43.90 12.14 17.50
N GLY A 484 -43.26 13.29 17.31
CA GLY A 484 -42.24 13.51 16.29
C GLY A 484 -40.83 13.35 16.87
N TRP A 485 -39.87 12.95 16.04
CA TRP A 485 -38.47 12.78 16.43
C TRP A 485 -37.55 13.66 15.59
N CYS A 486 -36.48 14.13 16.22
CA CYS A 486 -35.45 14.94 15.60
C CYS A 486 -34.07 14.32 15.86
N ALA A 487 -33.22 14.35 14.83
CA ALA A 487 -31.79 14.10 14.93
C ALA A 487 -31.03 15.37 14.51
N LEU A 488 -30.11 15.83 15.34
CA LEU A 488 -29.19 16.92 15.05
C LEU A 488 -27.81 16.33 14.79
N LYS A 489 -27.29 16.52 13.56
CA LYS A 489 -25.90 16.26 13.24
C LYS A 489 -25.09 17.49 13.61
N LEU A 490 -24.25 17.36 14.64
CA LEU A 490 -23.45 18.43 15.18
C LEU A 490 -22.00 18.34 14.65
N ASP A 491 -21.52 19.42 14.05
CA ASP A 491 -20.11 19.61 13.69
C ASP A 491 -19.52 20.73 14.55
N ILE A 492 -18.40 20.47 15.23
CA ILE A 492 -17.75 21.44 16.11
C ILE A 492 -16.69 22.21 15.32
N HIS A 493 -16.75 23.55 15.38
CA HIS A 493 -15.78 24.38 14.69
C HIS A 493 -14.39 24.25 15.32
N LYS A 494 -13.43 23.69 14.57
CA LYS A 494 -12.01 23.57 14.96
C LYS A 494 -11.83 22.92 16.35
N ALA A 495 -12.47 21.78 16.56
CA ALA A 495 -12.61 21.11 17.85
C ALA A 495 -11.30 20.99 18.66
N TYR A 496 -10.18 20.61 18.04
CA TYR A 496 -8.88 20.50 18.73
C TYR A 496 -8.22 21.86 18.95
N ASP A 497 -8.34 22.77 17.99
CA ASP A 497 -7.54 24.00 17.95
C ASP A 497 -8.12 25.10 18.86
N LYS A 498 -9.42 25.02 19.21
CA LYS A 498 -10.16 26.02 20.02
C LYS A 498 -10.49 25.58 21.45
N LEU A 499 -10.09 24.38 21.86
CA LEU A 499 -10.39 23.87 23.21
C LEU A 499 -9.66 24.69 24.28
N SER A 500 -10.41 25.28 25.22
CA SER A 500 -9.87 26.13 26.30
C SER A 500 -9.00 25.32 27.27
N TRP A 501 -7.84 25.87 27.65
CA TRP A 501 -6.96 25.26 28.65
C TRP A 501 -7.55 25.33 30.06
N ASN A 502 -8.23 26.43 30.40
CA ASN A 502 -8.90 26.57 31.70
C ASN A 502 -10.03 25.54 31.86
N PHE A 503 -10.72 25.22 30.76
CA PHE A 503 -11.72 24.15 30.75
C PHE A 503 -11.09 22.78 30.97
N ILE A 504 -9.97 22.46 30.30
CA ILE A 504 -9.25 21.20 30.50
C ILE A 504 -8.87 21.04 31.97
N GLU A 505 -8.29 22.08 32.57
CA GLU A 505 -7.91 22.05 33.98
C GLU A 505 -9.13 21.84 34.90
N ALA A 506 -10.21 22.58 34.68
CA ALA A 506 -11.45 22.45 35.45
C ALA A 506 -12.03 21.03 35.37
N VAL A 507 -12.02 20.41 34.18
CA VAL A 507 -12.49 19.04 33.97
C VAL A 507 -11.63 18.04 34.74
N LEU A 508 -10.30 18.14 34.67
CA LEU A 508 -9.41 17.24 35.39
C LEU A 508 -9.59 17.36 36.91
N ARG A 509 -9.77 18.59 37.42
CA ARG A 509 -10.08 18.85 38.84
C ARG A 509 -11.42 18.22 39.24
N CYS A 510 -12.48 18.38 38.43
CA CYS A 510 -13.79 17.80 38.71
C CYS A 510 -13.79 16.26 38.67
N MET A 511 -12.92 15.66 37.84
CA MET A 511 -12.73 14.21 37.78
C MET A 511 -11.78 13.68 38.87
N SER A 512 -11.34 14.53 39.80
CA SER A 512 -10.46 14.17 40.93
C SER A 512 -9.10 13.60 40.49
N PHE A 513 -8.52 14.13 39.40
CA PHE A 513 -7.13 13.80 39.04
C PHE A 513 -6.15 14.29 40.13
N PRO A 514 -5.09 13.52 40.44
CA PRO A 514 -4.04 13.99 41.34
C PRO A 514 -3.44 15.30 40.84
N GLU A 515 -3.17 16.25 41.75
CA GLU A 515 -2.69 17.60 41.38
C GLU A 515 -1.42 17.56 40.52
N ILE A 516 -0.52 16.63 40.83
CA ILE A 516 0.71 16.44 40.06
C ILE A 516 0.43 16.02 38.60
N TRP A 517 -0.61 15.21 38.36
CA TRP A 517 -1.03 14.80 37.03
C TRP A 517 -1.68 15.94 36.25
N ILE A 518 -2.44 16.79 36.94
CA ILE A 518 -2.97 18.02 36.36
C ILE A 518 -1.80 18.89 35.90
N ARG A 519 -0.78 19.09 36.74
CA ARG A 519 0.43 19.84 36.39
C ARG A 519 1.16 19.23 35.19
N TYR A 520 1.34 17.91 35.11
CA TYR A 520 1.97 17.28 33.94
C TYR A 520 1.21 17.57 32.64
N ILE A 521 -0.12 17.41 32.65
CA ILE A 521 -0.97 17.63 31.47
C ILE A 521 -0.95 19.10 31.07
N MET A 522 -1.15 19.99 32.05
CA MET A 522 -1.16 21.43 31.81
C MET A 522 0.18 21.92 31.30
N TYR A 523 1.30 21.46 31.86
CA TYR A 523 2.63 21.80 31.34
C TYR A 523 2.82 21.34 29.89
N CYS A 524 2.42 20.10 29.57
CA CYS A 524 2.51 19.56 28.22
C CYS A 524 1.81 20.43 27.16
N ILE A 525 0.60 20.92 27.45
CA ILE A 525 -0.21 21.68 26.48
C ILE A 525 0.09 23.18 26.47
N SER A 526 0.47 23.77 27.61
CA SER A 526 0.62 25.23 27.77
C SER A 526 2.01 25.78 27.47
N SER A 527 3.07 24.98 27.68
CA SER A 527 4.46 25.41 27.46
C SER A 527 4.92 25.32 26.00
N VAL A 528 4.06 24.86 25.09
CA VAL A 528 4.39 24.61 23.68
C VAL A 528 4.62 25.91 22.91
N SER A 529 5.59 25.89 22.01
CA SER A 529 5.80 26.94 21.00
C SER A 529 5.78 26.32 19.60
N TYR A 530 5.16 27.01 18.65
CA TYR A 530 4.97 26.50 17.28
C TYR A 530 5.79 27.28 16.26
N HIS A 531 6.38 26.54 15.31
CA HIS A 531 6.88 27.07 14.05
C HIS A 531 6.06 26.50 12.90
N LEU A 532 5.63 27.34 11.95
CA LEU A 532 4.92 26.86 10.77
C LEU A 532 5.93 26.43 9.70
N LEU A 533 5.62 25.33 9.01
CA LEU A 533 6.38 24.88 7.84
C LEU A 533 5.66 25.33 6.57
N PHE A 534 6.26 26.21 5.78
CA PHE A 534 5.71 26.69 4.50
C PHE A 534 6.60 26.25 3.35
N ASN A 535 6.08 25.40 2.46
CA ASN A 535 6.80 24.84 1.32
C ASN A 535 8.20 24.27 1.65
N GLY A 536 8.39 23.82 2.91
CA GLY A 536 9.65 23.26 3.43
C GLY A 536 10.53 24.25 4.20
N GLY A 537 10.23 25.54 4.19
CA GLY A 537 10.86 26.58 5.01
C GLY A 537 10.24 26.69 6.41
N ILE A 538 11.04 27.16 7.37
CA ILE A 538 10.62 27.44 8.75
C ILE A 538 10.23 28.91 8.86
N THR A 539 9.08 29.21 9.46
CA THR A 539 8.66 30.57 9.79
C THR A 539 9.03 30.96 11.23
N ASP A 540 8.73 32.21 11.59
CA ASP A 540 8.81 32.70 12.97
C ASP A 540 7.93 31.89 13.92
N ASN A 541 8.30 31.93 15.20
CA ASN A 541 7.58 31.22 16.26
C ASN A 541 6.35 32.00 16.73
N PHE A 542 5.36 31.28 17.25
CA PHE A 542 4.27 31.86 18.01
C PHE A 542 3.87 30.93 19.15
N LYS A 543 3.36 31.51 20.24
CA LYS A 543 2.85 30.79 21.40
C LYS A 543 1.31 30.77 21.35
N PRO A 544 0.67 29.60 21.47
CA PRO A 544 -0.78 29.50 21.61
C PRO A 544 -1.25 29.92 23.02
N SER A 545 -2.53 30.20 23.18
CA SER A 545 -3.19 30.32 24.49
C SER A 545 -4.36 29.34 24.68
N CYS A 546 -4.73 28.57 23.64
CA CYS A 546 -5.68 27.48 23.72
C CYS A 546 -5.36 26.40 22.68
N GLY A 547 -6.13 25.30 22.74
CA GLY A 547 -6.05 24.19 21.80
C GLY A 547 -5.04 23.11 22.20
N ILE A 548 -5.18 21.95 21.57
CA ILE A 548 -4.36 20.76 21.80
C ILE A 548 -3.73 20.27 20.50
N ARG A 549 -2.56 19.65 20.57
CA ARG A 549 -1.78 19.24 19.40
C ARG A 549 -2.44 18.13 18.59
N GLN A 550 -2.68 18.37 17.31
CA GLN A 550 -3.03 17.31 16.36
C GLN A 550 -1.80 16.48 16.00
N GLY A 551 -1.70 15.26 16.55
CA GLY A 551 -0.60 14.32 16.31
C GLY A 551 0.21 13.94 17.55
N ASP A 552 -0.12 14.51 18.70
CA ASP A 552 0.44 14.16 20.01
C ASP A 552 -0.34 12.98 20.63
N PRO A 553 0.33 11.91 21.14
CA PRO A 553 -0.32 10.75 21.73
C PRO A 553 -1.39 11.04 22.80
N ILE A 554 -1.19 12.06 23.65
CA ILE A 554 -2.10 12.33 24.78
C ILE A 554 -3.32 13.17 24.38
N SER A 555 -3.21 13.99 23.33
CA SER A 555 -4.23 14.98 22.97
C SER A 555 -5.61 14.37 22.68
N SER A 556 -5.69 13.22 22.01
CA SER A 556 -6.98 12.56 21.76
C SER A 556 -7.68 12.11 23.04
N TYR A 557 -6.94 11.77 24.09
CA TYR A 557 -7.48 11.34 25.37
C TYR A 557 -7.97 12.52 26.21
N ILE A 558 -7.23 13.63 26.20
CA ILE A 558 -7.68 14.90 26.80
C ILE A 558 -8.98 15.37 26.13
N PHE A 559 -9.04 15.28 24.80
CA PHE A 559 -10.23 15.65 24.05
C PHE A 559 -11.45 14.83 24.47
N ILE A 560 -11.34 13.50 24.57
CA ILE A 560 -12.49 12.67 24.96
C ILE A 560 -12.93 12.91 26.40
N LEU A 561 -12.00 13.15 27.34
CA LEU A 561 -12.32 13.54 28.72
C LEU A 561 -13.15 14.82 28.75
N CYS A 562 -12.73 15.84 27.98
CA CYS A 562 -13.46 17.10 27.85
C CYS A 562 -14.82 16.93 27.15
N SER A 563 -14.88 16.08 26.11
CA SER A 563 -16.13 15.78 25.40
C SER A 563 -17.13 15.02 26.28
N ASN A 564 -16.66 14.24 27.26
CA ASN A 564 -17.50 13.49 28.18
C ASN A 564 -18.38 14.40 29.05
N ILE A 565 -17.96 15.65 29.27
CA ILE A 565 -18.77 16.65 29.99
C ILE A 565 -20.07 16.92 29.25
N LEU A 566 -20.05 16.98 27.91
CA LEU A 566 -21.27 17.14 27.13
C LEU A 566 -22.23 15.96 27.36
N SER A 567 -21.72 14.72 27.41
CA SER A 567 -22.51 13.55 27.78
C SER A 567 -23.11 13.63 29.18
N CYS A 568 -22.36 14.16 30.15
CA CYS A 568 -22.84 14.35 31.53
C CYS A 568 -23.95 15.42 31.59
N MET A 569 -23.79 16.54 30.88
CA MET A 569 -24.82 17.59 30.79
C MET A 569 -26.11 17.07 30.16
N ILE A 570 -26.00 16.29 29.07
CA ILE A 570 -27.17 15.68 28.40
C ILE A 570 -27.89 14.72 29.34
N ARG A 571 -27.15 13.84 30.02
CA ARG A 571 -27.71 12.88 30.99
C ARG A 571 -28.45 13.58 32.13
N LYS A 572 -27.93 14.69 32.64
CA LYS A 572 -28.61 15.47 33.68
C LYS A 572 -29.96 16.02 33.20
N GLN A 573 -30.03 16.49 31.95
CA GLN A 573 -31.28 16.95 31.34
C GLN A 573 -32.26 15.79 31.08
N GLU A 574 -31.75 14.60 30.76
CA GLU A 574 -32.54 13.39 30.59
C GLU A 574 -33.14 12.91 31.93
N GLU A 575 -32.36 12.90 33.00
CA GLU A 575 -32.83 12.61 34.37
C GLU A 575 -33.90 13.60 34.83
N ALA A 576 -33.73 14.88 34.50
CA ALA A 576 -34.72 15.93 34.77
C ALA A 576 -35.98 15.83 33.87
N LYS A 577 -36.04 14.85 32.95
CA LYS A 577 -37.11 14.68 31.95
C LYS A 577 -37.30 15.87 30.99
N LEU A 578 -36.32 16.77 30.94
CA LEU A 578 -36.28 17.93 30.03
C LEU A 578 -35.73 17.56 28.65
N TRP A 579 -34.95 16.47 28.57
CA TRP A 579 -34.45 15.90 27.32
C TRP A 579 -34.90 14.46 27.15
N LYS A 580 -35.76 14.20 26.16
CA LYS A 580 -36.27 12.84 25.91
C LYS A 580 -35.59 12.16 24.73
N GLY A 581 -34.79 11.14 25.01
CA GLY A 581 -34.12 10.31 24.00
C GLY A 581 -35.04 9.35 23.23
N ILE A 582 -34.49 8.73 22.18
CA ILE A 582 -35.22 7.79 21.32
C ILE A 582 -35.07 6.37 21.83
N LYS A 583 -36.20 5.71 22.14
CA LYS A 583 -36.22 4.31 22.56
C LYS A 583 -36.43 3.37 21.36
N ILE A 584 -35.45 2.50 21.07
CA ILE A 584 -35.48 1.63 19.87
C ILE A 584 -36.06 0.22 20.08
N GLY A 585 -36.24 -0.21 21.33
CA GLY A 585 -36.81 -1.50 21.74
C GLY A 585 -37.56 -1.38 23.08
N ARG A 586 -38.40 -2.36 23.46
CA ARG A 586 -39.22 -2.26 24.69
C ARG A 586 -38.37 -2.18 25.96
N ASN A 587 -37.27 -2.95 26.01
CA ASN A 587 -36.34 -3.01 27.14
C ASN A 587 -35.02 -2.25 26.87
N ALA A 588 -34.95 -1.53 25.75
CA ALA A 588 -33.78 -0.75 25.37
C ALA A 588 -33.67 0.54 26.19
N THR A 589 -32.45 0.96 26.50
CA THR A 589 -32.20 2.31 27.03
C THR A 589 -32.56 3.37 25.96
N PRO A 590 -33.15 4.50 26.35
CA PRO A 590 -33.32 5.63 25.44
C PRO A 590 -31.95 6.15 24.98
N ILE A 591 -31.85 6.52 23.70
CA ILE A 591 -30.62 7.05 23.11
C ILE A 591 -30.80 8.54 22.89
N THR A 592 -30.05 9.35 23.64
CA THR A 592 -30.01 10.81 23.51
C THR A 592 -28.90 11.31 22.61
N HIS A 593 -27.76 10.61 22.57
CA HIS A 593 -26.61 11.03 21.78
C HIS A 593 -25.68 9.88 21.39
N LEU A 594 -24.94 10.05 20.30
CA LEU A 594 -23.82 9.21 19.87
C LEU A 594 -22.63 10.07 19.50
N MET A 595 -21.47 9.78 20.08
CA MET A 595 -20.24 10.52 19.86
C MET A 595 -19.16 9.61 19.32
N TYR A 596 -18.44 10.10 18.32
CA TYR A 596 -17.20 9.50 17.84
C TYR A 596 -16.17 10.62 17.68
N ALA A 597 -15.43 10.89 18.74
CA ALA A 597 -14.58 12.07 18.84
C ALA A 597 -15.44 13.34 18.63
N ASP A 598 -15.17 14.13 17.59
CA ASP A 598 -15.89 15.36 17.25
C ASP A 598 -17.22 15.09 16.52
N ASP A 599 -17.34 13.97 15.79
CA ASP A 599 -18.58 13.60 15.08
C ASP A 599 -19.69 13.23 16.07
N THR A 600 -20.63 14.16 16.29
CA THR A 600 -21.69 14.03 17.30
C THR A 600 -23.10 14.01 16.67
N LEU A 601 -23.92 13.03 17.07
CA LEU A 601 -25.34 12.96 16.75
C LEU A 601 -26.14 13.13 18.04
N LEU A 602 -27.10 14.06 18.03
CA LEU A 602 -28.03 14.29 19.14
C LEU A 602 -29.43 13.88 18.70
N PHE A 603 -30.19 13.25 19.60
CA PHE A 603 -31.51 12.69 19.35
C PHE A 603 -32.48 13.14 20.43
N PHE A 604 -33.63 13.65 20.00
CA PHE A 604 -34.65 14.15 20.92
C PHE A 604 -36.06 14.15 20.30
N GLU A 605 -37.09 14.18 21.16
CA GLU A 605 -38.49 14.38 20.72
C GLU A 605 -38.67 15.82 20.20
N ALA A 606 -39.31 15.97 19.04
CA ALA A 606 -39.50 17.24 18.33
C ALA A 606 -40.54 18.15 19.00
N LYS A 607 -40.20 18.66 20.18
CA LYS A 607 -41.02 19.57 20.99
C LYS A 607 -40.19 20.75 21.49
N ASP A 608 -40.85 21.88 21.72
CA ASP A 608 -40.20 23.15 22.10
C ASP A 608 -39.33 23.03 23.36
N PHE A 609 -39.82 22.34 24.39
CA PHE A 609 -39.05 22.15 25.63
C PHE A 609 -37.72 21.42 25.41
N ASN A 610 -37.68 20.39 24.55
CA ASN A 610 -36.44 19.69 24.22
C ASN A 610 -35.49 20.58 23.42
N LEU A 611 -36.02 21.41 22.50
CA LEU A 611 -35.20 22.33 21.71
C LEU A 611 -34.46 23.33 22.61
N ARG A 612 -35.19 23.90 23.58
CA ARG A 612 -34.61 24.81 24.58
C ARG A 612 -33.56 24.10 25.44
N ALA A 613 -33.82 22.87 25.88
CA ALA A 613 -32.86 22.07 26.63
C ALA A 613 -31.58 21.80 25.82
N VAL A 614 -31.72 21.39 24.55
CA VAL A 614 -30.59 21.15 23.62
C VAL A 614 -29.77 22.43 23.43
N ASN A 615 -30.42 23.55 23.12
CA ASN A 615 -29.73 24.83 22.90
C ASN A 615 -29.04 25.34 24.17
N SER A 616 -29.68 25.21 25.33
CA SER A 616 -29.09 25.57 26.62
C SER A 616 -27.83 24.77 26.91
N VAL A 617 -27.86 23.45 26.73
CA VAL A 617 -26.67 22.59 26.93
C VAL A 617 -25.55 22.95 25.96
N LEU A 618 -25.87 23.16 24.66
CA LEU A 618 -24.85 23.49 23.66
C LEU A 618 -24.21 24.86 23.90
N ASN A 619 -24.98 25.88 24.30
CA ASN A 619 -24.44 27.20 24.59
C ASN A 619 -23.61 27.20 25.88
N GLU A 620 -24.09 26.57 26.95
CA GLU A 620 -23.32 26.46 28.19
C GLU A 620 -22.01 25.69 27.99
N TYR A 621 -22.04 24.61 27.20
CA TYR A 621 -20.83 23.88 26.81
C TYR A 621 -19.89 24.75 25.97
N ALA A 622 -20.40 25.48 24.98
CA ALA A 622 -19.60 26.34 24.12
C ALA A 622 -18.92 27.48 24.88
N ASP A 623 -19.61 28.07 25.87
CA ASP A 623 -19.10 29.14 26.72
C ASP A 623 -17.96 28.67 27.62
N MET A 624 -18.04 27.43 28.13
CA MET A 624 -16.99 26.86 28.97
C MET A 624 -15.82 26.29 28.16
N ALA A 625 -16.10 25.48 27.13
CA ALA A 625 -15.08 24.74 26.38
C ALA A 625 -14.37 25.58 25.31
N GLY A 626 -14.93 26.73 24.92
CA GLY A 626 -14.47 27.54 23.77
C GLY A 626 -14.84 26.95 22.40
N GLN A 627 -15.60 25.84 22.39
CA GLN A 627 -15.97 25.09 21.20
C GLN A 627 -17.38 25.46 20.72
N LYS A 628 -17.46 26.14 19.57
CA LYS A 628 -18.75 26.57 18.99
C LYS A 628 -19.26 25.59 17.94
N MET A 629 -20.59 25.51 17.82
CA MET A 629 -21.25 24.78 16.74
C MET A 629 -20.92 25.41 15.38
N ASN A 630 -20.60 24.56 14.41
CA ASN A 630 -20.41 24.97 13.03
C ASN A 630 -21.76 24.96 12.29
N ILE A 631 -22.36 26.14 12.17
CA ILE A 631 -23.68 26.36 11.55
C ILE A 631 -23.72 25.87 10.09
N SER A 632 -22.61 26.02 9.35
CA SER A 632 -22.56 25.64 7.93
C SER A 632 -22.58 24.14 7.67
N LYS A 633 -22.12 23.34 8.65
CA LYS A 633 -21.99 21.88 8.52
C LYS A 633 -22.96 21.10 9.40
N SER A 634 -23.50 21.73 10.44
CA SER A 634 -24.50 21.15 11.31
C SER A 634 -25.88 21.23 10.65
N PHE A 635 -26.72 20.22 10.86
CA PHE A 635 -28.07 20.22 10.30
C PHE A 635 -29.01 19.26 11.02
N LEU A 636 -30.31 19.47 10.80
CA LEU A 636 -31.39 18.70 11.42
C LEU A 636 -32.00 17.67 10.46
N VAL A 637 -32.46 16.56 11.00
CA VAL A 637 -33.24 15.54 10.30
C VAL A 637 -34.47 15.20 11.13
N PHE A 638 -35.64 15.27 10.51
CA PHE A 638 -36.92 15.13 11.19
C PHE A 638 -37.65 13.86 10.75
N SER A 639 -38.51 13.32 11.63
CA SER A 639 -39.42 12.25 11.26
C SER A 639 -40.48 12.72 10.24
N PRO A 640 -40.99 11.82 9.37
CA PRO A 640 -41.95 12.18 8.33
C PRO A 640 -43.27 12.75 8.85
N ASN A 641 -43.72 12.37 10.05
CA ASN A 641 -44.99 12.83 10.64
C ASN A 641 -45.01 14.31 11.09
N ILE A 642 -43.87 15.01 11.06
CA ILE A 642 -43.80 16.43 11.43
C ILE A 642 -44.13 17.30 10.20
N ARG A 643 -45.04 18.28 10.37
CA ARG A 643 -45.42 19.24 9.32
C ARG A 643 -44.24 20.12 8.91
N HIS A 644 -44.21 20.53 7.65
CA HIS A 644 -43.09 21.29 7.07
C HIS A 644 -42.86 22.66 7.74
N ASN A 645 -43.94 23.35 8.15
CA ASN A 645 -43.83 24.64 8.85
C ASN A 645 -43.14 24.48 10.21
N ASN A 646 -43.56 23.49 11.00
CA ASN A 646 -42.91 23.18 12.27
C ASN A 646 -41.42 22.81 12.08
N LYS A 647 -41.08 22.06 11.01
CA LYS A 647 -39.66 21.77 10.70
C LYS A 647 -38.86 23.06 10.46
N ARG A 648 -39.43 24.03 9.73
CA ARG A 648 -38.79 25.33 9.47
C ARG A 648 -38.63 26.14 10.75
N GLU A 649 -39.67 26.24 11.58
CA GLU A 649 -39.60 26.95 12.87
C GLU A 649 -38.49 26.38 13.78
N MET A 650 -38.46 25.05 13.93
CA MET A 650 -37.44 24.36 14.72
C MET A 650 -36.03 24.52 14.15
N ALA A 651 -35.90 24.57 12.82
CA ALA A 651 -34.62 24.79 12.16
C ALA A 651 -34.12 26.24 12.33
N ASN A 652 -35.03 27.21 12.23
CA ASN A 652 -34.75 28.62 12.48
C ASN A 652 -34.32 28.88 13.92
N PHE A 653 -34.87 28.14 14.90
CA PHE A 653 -34.46 28.26 16.31
C PHE A 653 -32.96 28.03 16.53
N PHE A 654 -32.34 27.09 15.80
CA PHE A 654 -30.90 26.85 15.85
C PHE A 654 -30.10 27.59 14.76
N ASN A 655 -30.78 28.32 13.88
CA ASN A 655 -30.22 28.88 12.64
C ASN A 655 -29.58 27.79 11.75
N LEU A 656 -30.19 26.60 11.65
CA LEU A 656 -29.66 25.46 10.90
C LEU A 656 -30.53 25.13 9.69
N LYS A 657 -29.91 24.44 8.72
CA LYS A 657 -30.65 23.79 7.64
C LYS A 657 -31.21 22.44 8.12
N PHE A 658 -32.27 21.96 7.46
CA PHE A 658 -32.75 20.60 7.65
C PHE A 658 -32.68 19.80 6.35
N HIS A 659 -32.43 18.50 6.47
CA HIS A 659 -32.34 17.58 5.34
C HIS A 659 -33.27 16.38 5.55
N ALA A 660 -33.64 15.73 4.44
CA ALA A 660 -34.42 14.49 4.47
C ALA A 660 -33.62 13.28 4.94
N THR A 661 -32.28 13.34 4.89
CA THR A 661 -31.40 12.23 5.26
C THR A 661 -30.18 12.72 6.03
N LEU A 662 -29.63 11.85 6.88
CA LEU A 662 -28.38 12.10 7.61
C LEU A 662 -27.13 12.06 6.69
N GLY A 663 -27.27 11.49 5.49
CA GLY A 663 -26.19 11.34 4.53
C GLY A 663 -25.06 10.44 5.05
N LYS A 664 -23.82 10.87 4.81
CA LYS A 664 -22.59 10.18 5.21
C LYS A 664 -22.22 10.48 6.66
N TYR A 665 -22.01 9.43 7.45
CA TYR A 665 -21.55 9.47 8.84
C TYR A 665 -20.46 8.42 9.05
N LEU A 666 -19.32 8.82 9.63
CA LEU A 666 -18.16 7.96 9.87
C LEU A 666 -17.60 7.23 8.64
N GLY A 667 -17.95 7.67 7.43
CA GLY A 667 -17.48 7.08 6.17
C GLY A 667 -18.53 6.23 5.43
N THR A 668 -19.68 5.92 6.05
CA THR A 668 -20.79 5.18 5.43
C THR A 668 -22.05 6.03 5.38
N TYR A 669 -22.95 5.72 4.46
CA TYR A 669 -24.31 6.26 4.50
C TYR A 669 -25.17 5.44 5.46
N ILE A 670 -26.01 6.13 6.24
CA ILE A 670 -26.89 5.49 7.24
C ILE A 670 -28.27 5.17 6.65
N ASP A 671 -28.74 6.03 5.76
CA ASP A 671 -30.16 6.35 5.68
C ASP A 671 -30.91 5.88 4.42
N CYS A 672 -30.24 5.52 3.31
CA CYS A 672 -30.93 5.36 2.02
C CYS A 672 -30.68 4.01 1.29
N LYS A 673 -31.69 3.50 0.58
CA LYS A 673 -31.51 2.37 -0.36
C LYS A 673 -30.60 2.75 -1.53
N GLU A 674 -30.76 3.94 -2.10
CA GLU A 674 -29.89 4.49 -3.16
C GLU A 674 -28.46 4.72 -2.65
N SER A 675 -28.30 5.05 -1.36
CA SER A 675 -26.98 5.21 -0.77
C SER A 675 -26.15 3.92 -0.71
N LYS A 676 -26.79 2.75 -0.78
CA LYS A 676 -26.08 1.47 -0.93
C LYS A 676 -25.34 1.41 -2.25
N ALA A 677 -26.01 1.79 -3.34
CA ALA A 677 -25.42 1.80 -4.67
C ALA A 677 -24.25 2.79 -4.73
N HIS A 678 -24.42 3.99 -4.15
CA HIS A 678 -23.33 4.96 -4.03
C HIS A 678 -22.14 4.44 -3.23
N VAL A 679 -22.34 3.87 -2.03
CA VAL A 679 -21.20 3.33 -1.22
C VAL A 679 -20.44 2.25 -2.00
N ILE A 680 -21.16 1.36 -2.67
CA ILE A 680 -20.56 0.29 -3.46
C ILE A 680 -19.79 0.90 -4.64
N GLN A 681 -20.39 1.85 -5.36
CA GLN A 681 -19.77 2.49 -6.51
C GLN A 681 -18.55 3.33 -6.10
N ASP A 682 -18.65 4.16 -5.07
CA ASP A 682 -17.53 4.89 -4.46
C ASP A 682 -16.36 3.96 -4.08
N THR A 683 -16.68 2.76 -3.59
CA THR A 683 -15.66 1.75 -3.23
C THR A 683 -14.99 1.21 -4.49
N ILE A 684 -15.77 0.91 -5.53
CA ILE A 684 -15.27 0.46 -6.84
C ILE A 684 -14.40 1.55 -7.48
N ASP A 685 -14.86 2.80 -7.53
CA ASP A 685 -14.15 3.93 -8.15
C ASP A 685 -12.83 4.22 -7.43
N LYS A 686 -12.79 4.08 -6.10
CA LYS A 686 -11.55 4.16 -5.31
C LYS A 686 -10.58 3.04 -5.64
N ILE A 687 -11.08 1.82 -5.84
CA ILE A 687 -10.23 0.70 -6.26
C ILE A 687 -9.72 0.95 -7.68
N GLU A 688 -10.59 1.27 -8.63
CA GLU A 688 -10.22 1.55 -10.02
C GLU A 688 -9.20 2.68 -10.14
N SER A 689 -9.39 3.80 -9.44
CA SER A 689 -8.42 4.92 -9.43
C SER A 689 -7.05 4.51 -8.87
N LYS A 690 -7.00 3.71 -7.81
CA LYS A 690 -5.74 3.16 -7.28
C LYS A 690 -5.09 2.20 -8.28
N LEU A 691 -5.86 1.29 -8.85
CA LEU A 691 -5.37 0.32 -9.83
C LEU A 691 -4.82 1.03 -11.08
N LYS A 692 -5.48 2.08 -11.58
CA LYS A 692 -4.98 2.91 -12.70
C LYS A 692 -3.61 3.51 -12.40
N VAL A 693 -3.45 4.12 -11.21
CA VAL A 693 -2.18 4.72 -10.76
C VAL A 693 -1.07 3.69 -10.57
N TRP A 694 -1.40 2.44 -10.26
CA TRP A 694 -0.42 1.35 -10.13
C TRP A 694 -0.11 0.66 -11.45
N LYS A 695 -1.08 0.59 -12.39
CA LYS A 695 -0.90 0.03 -13.73
C LYS A 695 0.06 0.85 -14.59
N SER A 696 0.19 2.16 -14.36
CA SER A 696 1.19 3.00 -15.02
C SER A 696 2.63 2.74 -14.53
N ARG A 697 2.86 1.78 -13.63
CA ARG A 697 4.15 1.54 -12.98
C ARG A 697 4.66 0.13 -13.29
N LEU A 698 5.97 0.01 -13.49
CA LEU A 698 6.72 -1.24 -13.70
C LEU A 698 6.73 -2.12 -12.43
N LEU A 699 5.59 -2.70 -12.06
CA LEU A 699 5.44 -3.53 -10.85
C LEU A 699 5.56 -5.02 -11.15
N SER A 700 6.34 -5.74 -10.34
CA SER A 700 6.41 -7.19 -10.35
C SER A 700 5.08 -7.83 -9.93
N GLN A 701 4.83 -9.09 -10.33
CA GLN A 701 3.62 -9.81 -9.90
C GLN A 701 3.56 -10.01 -8.37
N ALA A 702 4.71 -10.16 -7.73
CA ALA A 702 4.82 -10.25 -6.28
C ALA A 702 4.48 -8.92 -5.58
N ALA A 703 4.90 -7.78 -6.15
CA ALA A 703 4.51 -6.45 -5.69
C ALA A 703 2.99 -6.23 -5.83
N ARG A 704 2.40 -6.66 -6.95
CA ARG A 704 0.95 -6.56 -7.18
C ARG A 704 0.14 -7.40 -6.20
N PHE A 705 0.57 -8.65 -5.94
CA PHE A 705 -0.01 -9.48 -4.88
C PHE A 705 0.01 -8.75 -3.53
N THR A 706 1.15 -8.17 -3.19
CA THR A 706 1.34 -7.44 -1.92
C THR A 706 0.42 -6.24 -1.84
N LEU A 707 0.26 -5.47 -2.94
CA LEU A 707 -0.66 -4.34 -3.02
C LEU A 707 -2.12 -4.76 -2.87
N ILE A 708 -2.57 -5.82 -3.56
CA ILE A 708 -3.93 -6.34 -3.40
C ILE A 708 -4.18 -6.72 -1.95
N LYS A 709 -3.25 -7.49 -1.36
CA LYS A 709 -3.43 -8.04 -0.02
C LYS A 709 -3.32 -7.00 1.10
N SER A 710 -2.39 -6.06 1.00
CA SER A 710 -2.12 -5.08 2.06
C SER A 710 -2.96 -3.80 1.92
N VAL A 711 -3.32 -3.43 0.69
CA VAL A 711 -4.03 -2.18 0.41
C VAL A 711 -5.49 -2.43 0.06
N ILE A 712 -5.77 -3.17 -1.03
CA ILE A 712 -7.15 -3.34 -1.51
C ILE A 712 -8.01 -4.11 -0.50
N ASN A 713 -7.54 -5.25 0.01
CA ASN A 713 -8.28 -6.02 1.01
C ASN A 713 -8.55 -5.19 2.27
N SER A 714 -7.60 -4.38 2.72
CA SER A 714 -7.76 -3.48 3.87
C SER A 714 -8.82 -2.40 3.62
N TYR A 715 -8.88 -1.85 2.41
CA TYR A 715 -9.93 -0.91 2.02
C TYR A 715 -11.33 -1.53 2.04
N LEU A 716 -11.44 -2.83 1.76
CA LEU A 716 -12.72 -3.54 1.73
C LEU A 716 -13.27 -3.90 3.11
N VAL A 717 -12.42 -4.04 4.14
CA VAL A 717 -12.86 -4.48 5.49
C VAL A 717 -13.99 -3.62 6.04
N TYR A 718 -13.84 -2.30 5.97
CA TYR A 718 -14.80 -1.34 6.53
C TYR A 718 -16.16 -1.31 5.77
N PRO A 719 -16.21 -1.13 4.44
CA PRO A 719 -17.50 -1.14 3.74
C PRO A 719 -18.21 -2.50 3.81
N LEU A 720 -17.46 -3.62 3.74
CA LEU A 720 -18.05 -4.96 3.83
C LEU A 720 -18.56 -5.29 5.25
N SER A 721 -17.92 -4.81 6.32
CA SER A 721 -18.47 -5.01 7.67
C SER A 721 -19.75 -4.22 7.89
N CYS A 722 -19.89 -3.07 7.21
CA CYS A 722 -21.05 -2.20 7.37
C CYS A 722 -22.27 -2.65 6.57
N MET A 723 -22.14 -3.44 5.49
CA MET A 723 -23.29 -3.83 4.67
C MET A 723 -23.03 -5.08 3.83
N GLN A 724 -24.12 -5.73 3.40
CA GLN A 724 -24.04 -6.82 2.42
C GLN A 724 -23.97 -6.24 0.99
N PHE A 725 -22.92 -6.62 0.27
CA PHE A 725 -22.71 -6.30 -1.14
C PHE A 725 -23.44 -7.33 -2.01
N PRO A 726 -24.07 -6.91 -3.13
CA PRO A 726 -24.60 -7.84 -4.12
C PRO A 726 -23.46 -8.68 -4.74
N LYS A 727 -23.74 -9.97 -5.00
CA LYS A 727 -22.75 -10.90 -5.58
C LYS A 727 -22.14 -10.39 -6.89
N ASP A 728 -22.92 -9.73 -7.75
CA ASP A 728 -22.41 -9.16 -9.01
C ASP A 728 -21.36 -8.06 -8.78
N LYS A 729 -21.55 -7.24 -7.75
CA LYS A 729 -20.61 -6.17 -7.39
C LYS A 729 -19.35 -6.74 -6.74
N CYS A 730 -19.48 -7.81 -5.93
CA CYS A 730 -18.33 -8.59 -5.46
C CYS A 730 -17.52 -9.13 -6.63
N ARG A 731 -18.17 -9.78 -7.61
CA ARG A 731 -17.52 -10.29 -8.83
C ARG A 731 -16.84 -9.20 -9.64
N LYS A 732 -17.42 -7.99 -9.74
CA LYS A 732 -16.76 -6.84 -10.39
C LYS A 732 -15.45 -6.46 -9.68
N ILE A 733 -15.46 -6.38 -8.34
CA ILE A 733 -14.25 -6.07 -7.56
C ILE A 733 -13.19 -7.18 -7.73
N GLU A 734 -13.59 -8.45 -7.70
CA GLU A 734 -12.72 -9.60 -7.94
C GLU A 734 -12.12 -9.57 -9.35
N SER A 735 -12.91 -9.23 -10.37
CA SER A 735 -12.45 -9.05 -11.74
C SER A 735 -11.40 -7.94 -11.84
N LEU A 736 -11.62 -6.79 -11.21
CA LEU A 736 -10.65 -5.68 -11.18
C LEU A 736 -9.32 -6.12 -10.53
N MET A 737 -9.38 -6.84 -9.42
CA MET A 737 -8.19 -7.37 -8.75
C MET A 737 -7.48 -8.42 -9.61
N SER A 738 -8.23 -9.30 -10.27
CA SER A 738 -7.70 -10.34 -11.16
C SER A 738 -6.99 -9.74 -12.38
N ASN A 739 -7.65 -8.78 -13.05
CA ASN A 739 -7.10 -8.05 -14.19
C ASN A 739 -5.83 -7.28 -13.81
N PHE A 740 -5.76 -6.72 -12.59
CA PHE A 740 -4.56 -6.07 -12.10
C PHE A 740 -3.44 -7.07 -11.77
N PHE A 741 -3.79 -8.20 -11.15
CA PHE A 741 -2.81 -9.23 -10.80
C PHE A 741 -2.14 -9.82 -12.05
N TRP A 742 -2.92 -10.13 -13.09
CA TRP A 742 -2.45 -10.77 -14.31
C TRP A 742 -2.00 -9.80 -15.42
N GLY A 743 -2.60 -8.62 -15.58
CA GLY A 743 -2.37 -7.72 -16.73
C GLY A 743 -1.05 -6.93 -16.70
N TYR A 744 -0.39 -6.66 -17.83
CA TYR A 744 0.87 -5.87 -17.90
C TYR A 744 0.60 -4.39 -18.28
N ASN A 745 1.63 -3.53 -18.32
CA ASN A 745 1.54 -2.12 -18.71
C ASN A 745 0.71 -1.97 -20.01
N GLY A 746 -0.47 -1.36 -19.93
CA GLY A 746 -1.36 -1.13 -21.07
C GLY A 746 -2.81 -1.62 -20.85
N ASN A 747 -3.70 -1.23 -21.75
CA ASN A 747 -5.11 -1.62 -21.79
C ASN A 747 -5.34 -3.06 -22.26
N THR A 748 -4.29 -3.82 -22.60
CA THR A 748 -4.42 -5.20 -23.07
C THR A 748 -4.49 -6.18 -21.90
N PRO A 749 -5.64 -6.86 -21.68
CA PRO A 749 -5.73 -7.89 -20.65
C PRO A 749 -4.82 -9.07 -21.02
N ARG A 750 -3.99 -9.54 -20.06
CA ARG A 750 -3.34 -10.84 -20.20
C ARG A 750 -4.35 -11.94 -19.89
N MET A 751 -4.11 -13.11 -20.50
CA MET A 751 -4.80 -14.34 -20.15
C MET A 751 -4.66 -14.65 -18.65
N HIS A 752 -5.77 -14.94 -17.99
CA HIS A 752 -5.79 -15.38 -16.60
C HIS A 752 -5.42 -16.87 -16.56
N MET A 753 -4.21 -17.19 -16.09
CA MET A 753 -3.71 -18.57 -16.03
C MET A 753 -4.49 -19.44 -15.03
N GLN A 754 -5.17 -18.81 -14.07
CA GLN A 754 -5.91 -19.52 -13.04
C GLN A 754 -7.15 -18.73 -12.61
N ASN A 755 -8.22 -19.45 -12.26
CA ASN A 755 -9.46 -18.86 -11.76
C ASN A 755 -9.21 -18.13 -10.43
N TRP A 756 -9.85 -16.97 -10.25
CA TRP A 756 -9.80 -16.21 -9.00
C TRP A 756 -10.16 -17.04 -7.77
N ASN A 757 -11.16 -17.93 -7.87
CA ASN A 757 -11.57 -18.79 -6.76
C ASN A 757 -10.44 -19.73 -6.29
N ASP A 758 -9.59 -20.20 -7.20
CA ASP A 758 -8.43 -21.01 -6.83
C ASP A 758 -7.33 -20.17 -6.17
N LEU A 759 -7.16 -18.91 -6.61
CA LEU A 759 -6.24 -17.98 -5.95
C LEU A 759 -6.70 -17.62 -4.53
N CYS A 760 -8.01 -17.65 -4.27
CA CYS A 760 -8.61 -17.41 -2.95
C CYS A 760 -8.40 -18.55 -1.95
N LYS A 761 -8.05 -19.76 -2.42
CA LYS A 761 -7.77 -20.92 -1.55
C LYS A 761 -6.60 -20.63 -0.61
N SER A 762 -6.55 -21.36 0.51
CA SER A 762 -5.50 -21.19 1.50
C SER A 762 -4.13 -21.49 0.92
N LYS A 763 -3.09 -20.85 1.45
CA LYS A 763 -1.70 -21.15 1.09
C LYS A 763 -1.33 -22.61 1.32
N GLU A 764 -1.98 -23.26 2.28
CA GLU A 764 -1.77 -24.68 2.63
C GLU A 764 -2.35 -25.64 1.58
N THR A 765 -3.30 -25.17 0.76
CA THR A 765 -3.93 -25.97 -0.30
C THR A 765 -3.42 -25.58 -1.70
N GLY A 766 -2.36 -24.77 -1.78
CA GLY A 766 -1.76 -24.30 -3.02
C GLY A 766 -2.34 -23.01 -3.60
N GLY A 767 -3.29 -22.37 -2.91
CA GLY A 767 -3.78 -21.03 -3.27
C GLY A 767 -2.86 -19.90 -2.79
N LEU A 768 -3.23 -18.65 -3.11
CA LEU A 768 -2.49 -17.45 -2.68
C LEU A 768 -3.10 -16.79 -1.44
N ALA A 769 -4.23 -17.29 -0.94
CA ALA A 769 -5.06 -16.66 0.07
C ALA A 769 -5.42 -15.21 -0.30
N LEU A 770 -5.83 -15.01 -1.56
CA LEU A 770 -6.48 -13.77 -2.01
C LEU A 770 -7.94 -13.73 -1.54
N CYS A 771 -8.55 -12.54 -1.61
CA CYS A 771 -9.88 -12.32 -1.02
C CYS A 771 -10.99 -12.70 -2.00
N ASN A 772 -11.84 -13.66 -1.59
CA ASN A 772 -13.19 -13.82 -2.13
C ASN A 772 -14.08 -12.82 -1.39
N VAL A 773 -14.54 -11.80 -2.11
CA VAL A 773 -15.19 -10.62 -1.54
C VAL A 773 -16.54 -11.00 -0.94
N SER A 774 -17.27 -11.92 -1.56
CA SER A 774 -18.58 -12.38 -1.07
C SER A 774 -18.45 -13.15 0.24
N ALA A 775 -17.57 -14.15 0.29
CA ALA A 775 -17.34 -14.95 1.50
C ALA A 775 -16.75 -14.09 2.64
N PHE A 776 -15.89 -13.12 2.29
CA PHE A 776 -15.33 -12.19 3.27
C PHE A 776 -16.38 -11.25 3.85
N ASN A 777 -17.31 -10.76 3.03
CA ASN A 777 -18.44 -9.96 3.49
C ASN A 777 -19.31 -10.72 4.49
N GLU A 778 -19.64 -11.97 4.17
CA GLU A 778 -20.48 -12.82 5.02
C GLU A 778 -19.80 -13.12 6.37
N ALA A 779 -18.50 -13.47 6.35
CA ALA A 779 -17.72 -13.66 7.58
C ALA A 779 -17.62 -12.39 8.46
N LEU A 780 -17.56 -11.20 7.84
CA LEU A 780 -17.55 -9.93 8.57
C LEU A 780 -18.91 -9.62 9.20
N LEU A 781 -20.02 -9.88 8.50
CA LEU A 781 -21.37 -9.68 9.03
C LEU A 781 -21.69 -10.68 10.17
N ALA A 782 -21.27 -11.93 10.01
CA ALA A 782 -21.39 -12.95 11.05
C ALA A 782 -20.64 -12.56 12.34
N LYS A 783 -19.52 -11.84 12.23
CA LYS A 783 -18.81 -11.27 13.39
C LYS A 783 -19.69 -10.33 14.21
N HIS A 784 -20.54 -9.52 13.55
CA HIS A 784 -21.46 -8.64 14.25
C HIS A 784 -22.52 -9.44 15.01
N MET A 785 -23.07 -10.49 14.39
CA MET A 785 -24.02 -11.38 15.06
C MET A 785 -23.39 -12.02 16.30
N TRP A 786 -22.20 -12.62 16.15
CA TRP A 786 -21.45 -13.21 17.27
C TRP A 786 -21.27 -12.21 18.42
N ARG A 787 -20.82 -10.99 18.12
CA ARG A 787 -20.61 -9.96 19.13
C ARG A 787 -21.90 -9.56 19.87
N ILE A 788 -23.03 -9.48 19.17
CA ILE A 788 -24.32 -9.14 19.78
C ILE A 788 -24.80 -10.27 20.71
N MET A 789 -24.50 -11.53 20.38
CA MET A 789 -24.88 -12.69 21.20
C MET A 789 -23.98 -12.87 22.42
N THR A 790 -22.66 -12.68 22.28
CA THR A 790 -21.71 -13.03 23.35
C THR A 790 -21.23 -11.85 24.19
N ASN A 791 -21.46 -10.61 23.76
CA ASN A 791 -20.90 -9.44 24.42
C ASN A 791 -21.91 -8.31 24.56
N ASN A 792 -22.31 -8.01 25.80
CA ASN A 792 -23.25 -6.94 26.13
C ASN A 792 -22.55 -5.68 26.70
N SER A 793 -21.21 -5.58 26.65
CA SER A 793 -20.50 -4.44 27.28
C SER A 793 -20.66 -3.11 26.55
N SER A 794 -21.02 -3.13 25.27
CA SER A 794 -21.22 -1.93 24.43
C SER A 794 -22.70 -1.54 24.39
N LEU A 795 -22.98 -0.24 24.51
CA LEU A 795 -24.33 0.32 24.38
C LEU A 795 -25.03 -0.16 23.10
N ALA A 796 -24.32 -0.23 21.97
CA ALA A 796 -24.91 -0.67 20.73
C ALA A 796 -25.33 -2.15 20.79
N LEU A 797 -24.48 -3.00 21.36
CA LEU A 797 -24.70 -4.44 21.43
C LEU A 797 -25.84 -4.77 22.40
N SER A 798 -25.85 -4.17 23.60
CA SER A 798 -26.93 -4.36 24.57
C SER A 798 -28.27 -3.85 24.03
N THR A 799 -28.28 -2.70 23.35
CA THR A 799 -29.51 -2.16 22.77
C THR A 799 -30.04 -3.02 21.63
N LEU A 800 -29.16 -3.51 20.74
CA LEU A 800 -29.55 -4.44 19.66
C LEU A 800 -30.02 -5.78 20.20
N SER A 801 -29.33 -6.31 21.22
CA SER A 801 -29.70 -7.54 21.91
C SER A 801 -31.12 -7.42 22.47
N SER A 802 -31.42 -6.35 23.21
CA SER A 802 -32.76 -6.07 23.76
C SER A 802 -33.87 -5.87 22.71
N LYS A 803 -33.51 -5.54 21.47
CA LYS A 803 -34.45 -5.28 20.38
C LYS A 803 -34.76 -6.54 19.57
N TYR A 804 -33.74 -7.37 19.33
CA TYR A 804 -33.81 -8.46 18.37
C TYR A 804 -33.65 -9.86 18.98
N PHE A 805 -33.42 -9.96 20.28
CA PHE A 805 -33.47 -11.23 21.01
C PHE A 805 -34.60 -11.19 22.03
N ASN A 806 -35.31 -12.30 22.18
CA ASN A 806 -36.36 -12.42 23.20
C ASN A 806 -35.76 -12.73 24.59
N SER A 807 -36.62 -12.82 25.61
CA SER A 807 -36.24 -13.22 26.97
C SER A 807 -35.61 -14.61 27.08
N ASP A 808 -35.74 -15.43 26.03
CA ASP A 808 -35.21 -16.79 25.95
C ASP A 808 -33.93 -16.88 25.12
N GLY A 809 -33.35 -15.74 24.71
CA GLY A 809 -32.11 -15.71 23.92
C GLY A 809 -32.28 -16.07 22.43
N ASN A 810 -33.52 -16.23 21.96
CA ASN A 810 -33.84 -16.58 20.58
C ASN A 810 -33.89 -15.35 19.67
N LEU A 811 -33.36 -15.52 18.45
CA LEU A 811 -33.27 -14.46 17.44
C LEU A 811 -34.66 -14.14 16.84
N ILE A 812 -35.07 -12.88 16.93
CA ILE A 812 -36.26 -12.34 16.27
C ILE A 812 -35.84 -11.52 15.05
N VAL A 813 -36.49 -11.78 13.91
CA VAL A 813 -36.32 -10.96 12.69
C VAL A 813 -37.66 -10.33 12.31
N PRO A 814 -38.01 -9.15 12.88
CA PRO A 814 -39.24 -8.46 12.53
C PRO A 814 -39.25 -8.04 11.05
N SER A 815 -40.44 -8.02 10.43
CA SER A 815 -40.62 -7.56 9.03
C SER A 815 -40.14 -6.12 8.81
N ASN A 816 -40.39 -5.24 9.80
CA ASN A 816 -39.96 -3.83 9.83
C ASN A 816 -38.55 -3.62 10.44
N SER A 817 -37.67 -4.61 10.34
CA SER A 817 -36.28 -4.47 10.78
C SER A 817 -35.45 -3.56 9.85
N SER A 818 -34.38 -2.97 10.38
CA SER A 818 -33.49 -2.13 9.59
C SER A 818 -32.82 -2.96 8.48
N TRP A 819 -32.48 -2.31 7.37
CA TRP A 819 -31.84 -3.00 6.25
C TRP A 819 -30.47 -3.61 6.64
N ARG A 820 -29.79 -3.01 7.62
CA ARG A 820 -28.49 -3.45 8.13
C ARG A 820 -28.66 -4.66 9.03
N TRP A 821 -29.70 -4.68 9.87
CA TRP A 821 -30.08 -5.89 10.61
C TRP A 821 -30.43 -7.03 9.66
N LYS A 822 -31.24 -6.80 8.62
CA LYS A 822 -31.55 -7.81 7.59
C LYS A 822 -30.29 -8.40 6.94
N ALA A 823 -29.23 -7.61 6.76
CA ALA A 823 -27.95 -8.10 6.25
C ALA A 823 -27.23 -9.00 7.27
N ILE A 824 -27.20 -8.60 8.55
CA ILE A 824 -26.58 -9.38 9.63
C ILE A 824 -27.35 -10.69 9.85
N SER A 825 -28.68 -10.66 9.88
CA SER A 825 -29.53 -11.84 10.06
C SER A 825 -29.38 -12.87 8.95
N LYS A 826 -28.99 -12.47 7.73
CA LYS A 826 -28.69 -13.42 6.64
C LYS A 826 -27.43 -14.25 6.90
N SER A 827 -26.47 -13.71 7.65
CA SER A 827 -25.24 -14.41 8.02
C SER A 827 -25.38 -15.29 9.26
N LYS A 828 -26.62 -15.51 9.74
CA LYS A 828 -26.90 -16.29 10.94
C LYS A 828 -26.38 -17.72 10.82
N ASP A 829 -26.53 -18.35 9.65
CA ASP A 829 -26.21 -19.77 9.47
C ASP A 829 -24.72 -20.06 9.66
N VAL A 830 -23.84 -19.10 9.36
CA VAL A 830 -22.38 -19.17 9.63
C VAL A 830 -22.10 -19.31 11.13
N ILE A 831 -22.88 -18.62 11.97
CA ILE A 831 -22.74 -18.70 13.42
C ILE A 831 -23.44 -19.94 13.94
N PHE A 832 -24.74 -20.09 13.69
CA PHE A 832 -25.57 -21.15 14.28
C PHE A 832 -25.12 -22.56 13.90
N SER A 833 -24.52 -22.77 12.72
CA SER A 833 -23.98 -24.09 12.33
C SER A 833 -22.79 -24.58 13.17
N HIS A 834 -22.13 -23.68 13.90
CA HIS A 834 -20.96 -23.99 14.73
C HIS A 834 -21.10 -23.44 16.15
N LEU A 835 -22.29 -22.99 16.53
CA LEU A 835 -22.57 -22.40 17.83
C LEU A 835 -22.90 -23.51 18.83
N GLN A 836 -22.18 -23.55 19.94
CA GLN A 836 -22.45 -24.50 21.02
C GLN A 836 -22.33 -23.81 22.38
N TRP A 837 -23.06 -24.31 23.37
CA TRP A 837 -22.86 -23.93 24.76
C TRP A 837 -21.79 -24.81 25.39
N GLN A 838 -20.80 -24.16 26.00
CA GLN A 838 -19.96 -24.78 27.01
C GLN A 838 -20.68 -24.65 28.35
N ILE A 839 -21.11 -25.80 28.88
CA ILE A 839 -21.97 -25.86 30.07
C ILE A 839 -21.10 -25.69 31.30
N GLY A 840 -21.47 -24.70 32.09
CA GLY A 840 -20.88 -24.36 33.35
C GLY A 840 -21.77 -24.82 34.49
N ASP A 841 -22.48 -23.86 35.09
CA ASP A 841 -23.51 -24.05 36.12
C ASP A 841 -24.90 -24.34 35.55
N GLY A 842 -25.10 -24.22 34.23
CA GLY A 842 -26.37 -24.50 33.54
C GLY A 842 -27.47 -23.46 33.78
N THR A 843 -27.22 -22.41 34.56
CA THR A 843 -28.22 -21.43 35.00
C THR A 843 -28.62 -20.46 33.89
N SER A 844 -27.71 -20.21 32.93
CA SER A 844 -27.91 -19.24 31.85
C SER A 844 -28.54 -19.87 30.60
N ILE A 845 -28.65 -21.19 30.56
CA ILE A 845 -29.19 -21.94 29.42
C ILE A 845 -30.60 -22.40 29.75
N LYS A 846 -31.59 -21.92 28.98
CA LYS A 846 -32.95 -22.44 29.04
C LYS A 846 -33.07 -23.73 28.22
N THR A 847 -33.89 -24.66 28.69
CA THR A 847 -34.16 -25.94 28.00
C THR A 847 -34.86 -25.77 26.66
N ASN A 848 -35.47 -24.62 26.38
CA ASN A 848 -36.13 -24.28 25.11
C ASN A 848 -35.30 -23.34 24.20
N HIS A 849 -34.04 -23.08 24.55
CA HIS A 849 -33.16 -22.19 23.78
C HIS A 849 -32.84 -22.81 22.40
N GLN A 850 -32.84 -22.03 21.31
CA GLN A 850 -32.67 -22.52 19.93
C GLN A 850 -31.35 -23.27 19.67
N VAL A 851 -30.33 -23.00 20.48
CA VAL A 851 -28.99 -23.61 20.42
C VAL A 851 -28.85 -24.80 21.38
N TRP A 852 -29.79 -24.96 22.31
CA TRP A 852 -29.93 -26.17 23.13
C TRP A 852 -30.70 -27.24 22.34
N TRP A 853 -30.71 -28.50 22.81
CA TRP A 853 -31.38 -29.58 22.08
C TRP A 853 -32.90 -29.36 22.00
N PRO A 854 -33.50 -29.31 20.79
CA PRO A 854 -34.83 -28.74 20.58
C PRO A 854 -36.03 -29.67 20.85
N MET A 855 -35.85 -30.92 21.29
CA MET A 855 -36.98 -31.84 21.51
C MET A 855 -37.11 -32.25 22.98
N LEU A 856 -38.00 -31.54 23.69
CA LEU A 856 -38.50 -31.94 25.01
C LEU A 856 -39.78 -32.77 24.79
N ARG A 857 -39.83 -34.00 25.33
CA ARG A 857 -41.08 -34.80 25.38
C ARG A 857 -42.12 -34.19 26.31
N ASP A 858 -41.68 -33.48 27.35
CA ASP A 858 -42.54 -32.89 28.36
C ASP A 858 -42.03 -31.50 28.78
N GLN A 859 -42.71 -30.43 28.34
CA GLN A 859 -42.25 -29.05 28.52
C GLN A 859 -42.59 -28.47 29.91
N GLN A 860 -43.41 -29.13 30.72
CA GLN A 860 -43.97 -28.55 31.95
C GLN A 860 -43.07 -28.71 33.19
N LEU A 861 -42.00 -29.50 33.12
CA LEU A 861 -41.23 -29.91 34.31
C LEU A 861 -39.92 -29.13 34.53
N ILE A 862 -39.37 -28.43 33.53
CA ILE A 862 -37.99 -27.91 33.60
C ILE A 862 -37.81 -26.56 32.88
N SER A 863 -37.17 -25.61 33.56
CA SER A 863 -36.96 -24.24 33.04
C SER A 863 -35.54 -23.96 32.55
N SER A 864 -34.54 -24.60 33.15
CA SER A 864 -33.12 -24.36 32.88
C SER A 864 -32.31 -25.65 32.79
N VAL A 865 -31.13 -25.60 32.18
CA VAL A 865 -30.21 -26.74 32.13
C VAL A 865 -29.64 -27.05 33.51
N ALA A 866 -29.59 -26.08 34.43
CA ALA A 866 -29.20 -26.30 35.82
C ALA A 866 -30.10 -27.33 36.52
N ASP A 867 -31.40 -27.34 36.20
CA ASP A 867 -32.37 -28.30 36.74
C ASP A 867 -32.04 -29.76 36.33
N LEU A 868 -31.27 -29.94 35.24
CA LEU A 868 -30.78 -31.23 34.74
C LEU A 868 -29.45 -31.66 35.37
N ILE A 869 -28.84 -30.83 36.21
CA ILE A 869 -27.54 -31.06 36.86
C ILE A 869 -27.77 -31.33 38.35
N GLN A 870 -27.18 -32.41 38.87
CA GLN A 870 -27.19 -32.74 40.29
C GLN A 870 -26.14 -31.93 41.07
N HIS A 871 -26.28 -31.85 42.39
CA HIS A 871 -25.39 -31.06 43.27
C HIS A 871 -23.92 -31.49 43.25
N ASN A 872 -23.60 -32.67 42.72
CA ASN A 872 -22.25 -33.21 42.54
C ASN A 872 -21.66 -32.93 41.13
N ASN A 873 -22.25 -32.01 40.34
CA ASN A 873 -21.88 -31.72 38.95
C ASN A 873 -21.95 -32.95 38.03
N ILE A 874 -22.92 -33.83 38.25
CA ILE A 874 -23.26 -34.97 37.40
C ILE A 874 -24.63 -34.76 36.77
N TRP A 875 -24.82 -35.20 35.53
CA TRP A 875 -26.11 -35.19 34.86
C TRP A 875 -27.17 -36.02 35.60
N ASN A 876 -28.36 -35.47 35.79
CA ASN A 876 -29.50 -36.20 36.36
C ASN A 876 -30.10 -37.16 35.31
N SER A 877 -29.55 -38.38 35.23
CA SER A 877 -29.95 -39.40 34.27
C SER A 877 -31.45 -39.77 34.34
N SER A 878 -32.03 -39.81 35.54
CA SER A 878 -33.45 -40.09 35.75
C SER A 878 -34.35 -39.01 35.14
N LEU A 879 -33.96 -37.74 35.27
CA LEU A 879 -34.71 -36.60 34.74
C LEU A 879 -34.49 -36.45 33.22
N LEU A 880 -33.26 -36.68 32.74
CA LEU A 880 -32.94 -36.68 31.31
C LEU A 880 -33.73 -37.74 30.54
N ASN A 881 -33.86 -38.96 31.07
CA ASN A 881 -34.64 -40.05 30.45
C ASN A 881 -36.15 -39.78 30.40
N ARG A 882 -36.68 -38.92 31.29
CA ARG A 882 -38.08 -38.48 31.24
C ARG A 882 -38.32 -37.44 30.16
N VAL A 883 -37.33 -36.59 29.92
CA VAL A 883 -37.49 -35.37 29.11
C VAL A 883 -37.01 -35.54 27.67
N TYR A 884 -35.98 -36.37 27.44
CA TYR A 884 -35.39 -36.60 26.11
C TYR A 884 -35.47 -38.08 25.72
N ASP A 885 -35.32 -38.37 24.43
CA ASP A 885 -35.18 -39.76 23.97
C ASP A 885 -33.81 -40.37 24.34
N PRO A 886 -33.71 -41.70 24.45
CA PRO A 886 -32.47 -42.37 24.88
C PRO A 886 -31.22 -42.02 24.07
N ASN A 887 -31.35 -41.75 22.75
CA ASN A 887 -30.21 -41.37 21.92
C ASN A 887 -29.72 -39.96 22.28
N THR A 888 -30.64 -39.02 22.49
CA THR A 888 -30.32 -37.66 22.93
C THR A 888 -29.73 -37.66 24.35
N VAL A 889 -30.25 -38.47 25.27
CA VAL A 889 -29.68 -38.61 26.63
C VAL A 889 -28.23 -39.09 26.58
N ALA A 890 -27.92 -40.09 25.74
CA ALA A 890 -26.56 -40.59 25.58
C ALA A 890 -25.58 -39.53 25.05
N VAL A 891 -26.06 -38.57 24.24
CA VAL A 891 -25.25 -37.45 23.75
C VAL A 891 -25.06 -36.39 24.86
N ILE A 892 -26.14 -36.01 25.55
CA ILE A 892 -26.08 -35.02 26.64
C ILE A 892 -25.17 -35.51 27.78
N ALA A 893 -25.28 -36.78 28.16
CA ALA A 893 -24.47 -37.38 29.23
C ALA A 893 -22.96 -37.38 28.93
N ARG A 894 -22.55 -37.26 27.67
CA ARG A 894 -21.14 -37.17 27.25
C ARG A 894 -20.58 -35.74 27.33
N ILE A 895 -21.42 -34.73 27.56
CA ILE A 895 -20.96 -33.34 27.69
C ILE A 895 -20.29 -33.18 29.06
N PRO A 896 -19.00 -32.79 29.12
CA PRO A 896 -18.31 -32.59 30.38
C PRO A 896 -18.86 -31.36 31.10
N LEU A 897 -19.22 -31.52 32.37
CA LEU A 897 -19.64 -30.43 33.26
C LEU A 897 -18.43 -29.79 33.95
N SER A 898 -18.53 -28.50 34.30
CA SER A 898 -17.45 -27.78 34.98
C SER A 898 -17.30 -28.25 36.44
N VAL A 899 -16.09 -28.66 36.83
CA VAL A 899 -15.78 -29.02 38.22
C VAL A 899 -15.77 -27.79 39.15
N THR A 900 -15.52 -26.61 38.59
CA THR A 900 -15.30 -25.35 39.33
C THR A 900 -16.51 -24.40 39.31
N GLY A 901 -17.67 -24.84 38.82
CA GLY A 901 -18.90 -24.02 38.81
C GLY A 901 -18.78 -22.70 38.02
N VAL A 902 -17.97 -22.67 36.95
CA VAL A 902 -17.85 -21.47 36.09
C VAL A 902 -19.18 -21.22 35.39
N ARG A 903 -19.54 -19.98 35.08
CA ARG A 903 -20.75 -19.65 34.31
C ARG A 903 -20.73 -20.24 32.90
N ASP A 904 -21.92 -20.57 32.39
CA ASP A 904 -22.14 -21.00 31.01
C ASP A 904 -21.55 -20.02 29.99
N LYS A 905 -20.98 -20.56 28.90
CA LYS A 905 -20.33 -19.75 27.86
C LYS A 905 -20.68 -20.23 26.46
N LEU A 906 -21.10 -19.31 25.58
CA LEU A 906 -21.21 -19.59 24.16
C LEU A 906 -19.82 -19.72 23.52
N VAL A 907 -19.61 -20.83 22.81
CA VAL A 907 -18.39 -21.13 22.06
C VAL A 907 -18.71 -21.35 20.58
N TRP A 908 -17.80 -20.92 19.72
CA TRP A 908 -17.87 -21.15 18.29
C TRP A 908 -16.87 -22.23 17.88
N THR A 909 -17.38 -23.43 17.59
CA THR A 909 -16.59 -24.64 17.29
C THR A 909 -15.81 -24.58 15.98
N GLY A 910 -16.00 -23.53 15.18
CA GLY A 910 -15.20 -23.29 13.98
C GLY A 910 -13.74 -22.93 14.27
N ALA A 911 -13.40 -22.60 15.51
CA ALA A 911 -12.03 -22.39 15.98
C ALA A 911 -11.73 -23.25 17.22
N SER A 912 -10.48 -23.68 17.37
CA SER A 912 -10.05 -24.58 18.46
C SER A 912 -10.14 -23.95 19.85
N ASP A 913 -10.08 -22.62 19.95
CA ASP A 913 -10.19 -21.87 21.21
C ASP A 913 -11.63 -21.43 21.53
N GLY A 914 -12.61 -21.84 20.70
CA GLY A 914 -14.01 -21.45 20.83
C GLY A 914 -14.30 -19.98 20.51
N THR A 915 -13.31 -19.20 20.03
CA THR A 915 -13.49 -17.78 19.70
C THR A 915 -13.81 -17.56 18.23
N TYR A 916 -14.77 -16.69 17.94
CA TYR A 916 -15.05 -16.33 16.56
C TYR A 916 -13.96 -15.42 15.98
N ARG A 917 -13.26 -15.90 14.95
CA ARG A 917 -12.33 -15.10 14.15
C ARG A 917 -12.78 -15.07 12.69
N VAL A 918 -12.79 -13.88 12.10
CA VAL A 918 -13.23 -13.68 10.69
C VAL A 918 -12.43 -14.55 9.72
N LYS A 919 -11.12 -14.73 9.98
CA LYS A 919 -10.24 -15.57 9.17
C LYS A 919 -10.73 -17.02 9.12
N ASP A 920 -11.13 -17.57 10.28
CA ASP A 920 -11.52 -18.97 10.38
C ASP A 920 -12.91 -19.17 9.77
N ALA A 921 -13.86 -18.26 10.05
CA ALA A 921 -15.17 -18.27 9.41
C ALA A 921 -15.08 -18.12 7.88
N TYR A 922 -14.22 -17.23 7.39
CA TYR A 922 -13.95 -17.09 5.96
C TYR A 922 -13.45 -18.41 5.34
N ASN A 923 -12.48 -19.07 5.97
CA ASN A 923 -11.95 -20.34 5.48
C ASN A 923 -13.04 -21.42 5.44
N HIS A 924 -13.92 -21.47 6.45
CA HIS A 924 -15.06 -22.39 6.48
C HIS A 924 -16.07 -22.12 5.36
N ILE A 925 -16.42 -20.85 5.11
CA ILE A 925 -17.34 -20.47 4.02
C ILE A 925 -16.75 -20.84 2.65
N VAL A 926 -15.47 -20.50 2.43
CA VAL A 926 -14.77 -20.82 1.17
C VAL A 926 -14.68 -22.33 0.97
N ALA A 927 -14.36 -23.11 2.02
CA ALA A 927 -14.33 -24.57 1.95
C ALA A 927 -15.69 -25.17 1.59
N LYS A 928 -16.79 -24.68 2.17
CA LYS A 928 -18.16 -25.13 1.84
C LYS A 928 -18.60 -24.79 0.41
N SER A 929 -18.07 -23.72 -0.16
CA SER A 929 -18.43 -23.27 -1.53
C SER A 929 -17.73 -24.05 -2.65
N LEU A 930 -16.80 -24.95 -2.32
CA LEU A 930 -16.16 -25.82 -3.30
C LEU A 930 -17.07 -27.03 -3.58
N PRO A 931 -17.36 -27.38 -4.85
CA PRO A 931 -18.17 -28.55 -5.16
C PRO A 931 -17.49 -29.81 -4.62
N GLN A 932 -18.17 -30.53 -3.71
CA GLN A 932 -17.74 -31.83 -3.19
C GLN A 932 -17.62 -32.90 -4.30
N ASN A 933 -18.22 -32.64 -5.47
CA ASN A 933 -18.28 -33.54 -6.63
C ASN A 933 -17.52 -32.97 -7.85
N SER A 934 -16.32 -32.45 -7.67
CA SER A 934 -15.39 -32.45 -8.81
C SER A 934 -14.80 -33.86 -8.86
N PRO A 935 -14.98 -34.64 -9.94
CA PRO A 935 -14.17 -35.83 -10.14
C PRO A 935 -12.73 -35.40 -9.95
N ILE A 936 -12.02 -36.08 -9.05
CA ILE A 936 -10.58 -35.97 -8.97
C ILE A 936 -10.10 -36.34 -10.37
N THR A 937 -9.84 -35.34 -11.22
CA THR A 937 -9.11 -35.57 -12.45
C THR A 937 -7.81 -36.23 -12.00
N PRO A 938 -7.44 -37.42 -12.54
CA PRO A 938 -6.20 -38.07 -12.19
C PRO A 938 -5.05 -37.18 -12.64
N GLY A 939 -4.68 -36.33 -11.69
CA GLY A 939 -3.85 -35.14 -11.78
C GLY A 939 -3.43 -34.81 -10.35
N ILE A 940 -2.80 -35.81 -9.73
CA ILE A 940 -2.05 -35.73 -8.49
C ILE A 940 -2.89 -35.50 -7.20
N ASN A 941 -3.34 -36.62 -6.64
CA ASN A 941 -3.75 -36.90 -5.24
C ASN A 941 -3.34 -35.80 -4.24
N GLY A 942 -4.25 -35.07 -3.58
CA GLY A 942 -5.36 -35.59 -2.80
C GLY A 942 -4.81 -36.18 -1.50
N VAL A 943 -4.85 -35.42 -0.39
CA VAL A 943 -4.58 -35.83 1.02
C VAL A 943 -3.18 -35.53 1.64
N HIS A 944 -2.06 -35.33 0.91
CA HIS A 944 -0.74 -35.04 1.55
C HIS A 944 -0.11 -33.64 1.36
N ASN A 945 -0.80 -32.67 0.75
CA ASN A 945 -0.13 -31.45 0.25
C ASN A 945 0.02 -30.26 1.22
N SER A 946 -0.57 -30.30 2.44
CA SER A 946 -0.50 -29.13 3.34
C SER A 946 0.91 -28.91 3.90
N ALA A 947 1.60 -29.99 4.27
CA ALA A 947 2.98 -29.94 4.76
C ALA A 947 3.95 -29.47 3.66
N PHE A 948 3.73 -29.92 2.43
CA PHE A 948 4.50 -29.52 1.25
C PHE A 948 4.40 -28.01 0.99
N TRP A 949 3.18 -27.47 0.88
CA TRP A 949 2.99 -26.04 0.66
C TRP A 949 3.49 -25.21 1.84
N LYS A 950 3.30 -25.68 3.09
CA LYS A 950 3.88 -25.04 4.28
C LYS A 950 5.40 -24.94 4.20
N ALA A 951 6.08 -25.97 3.70
CA ALA A 951 7.53 -25.95 3.52
C ALA A 951 7.96 -24.89 2.48
N ILE A 952 7.29 -24.83 1.32
CA ILE A 952 7.58 -23.85 0.27
C ILE A 952 7.42 -22.41 0.76
N TRP A 953 6.31 -22.10 1.45
CA TRP A 953 6.06 -20.75 1.95
C TRP A 953 6.98 -20.34 3.11
N LYS A 954 7.70 -21.30 3.73
CA LYS A 954 8.69 -21.06 4.80
C LYS A 954 10.13 -20.93 4.29
N LEU A 955 10.38 -21.10 3.00
CA LEU A 955 11.72 -20.95 2.42
C LEU A 955 12.26 -19.53 2.67
N LYS A 956 13.52 -19.42 3.11
CA LYS A 956 14.22 -18.13 3.30
C LYS A 956 14.70 -17.55 1.96
N LEU A 957 13.77 -17.33 1.03
CA LEU A 957 14.02 -16.77 -0.30
C LEU A 957 13.24 -15.46 -0.50
N PRO A 958 13.73 -14.55 -1.37
CA PRO A 958 12.95 -13.39 -1.78
C PRO A 958 11.56 -13.77 -2.29
N PHE A 959 10.53 -13.03 -1.87
CA PHE A 959 9.13 -13.38 -2.15
C PHE A 959 8.82 -13.51 -3.64
N ARG A 960 9.50 -12.75 -4.51
CA ARG A 960 9.39 -12.88 -5.97
C ARG A 960 9.76 -14.26 -6.49
N ILE A 961 10.76 -14.91 -5.90
CA ILE A 961 11.22 -16.24 -6.28
C ILE A 961 10.22 -17.28 -5.77
N ILE A 962 9.70 -17.12 -4.56
CA ILE A 962 8.64 -18.00 -4.02
C ILE A 962 7.37 -17.90 -4.88
N MET A 963 6.99 -16.70 -5.31
CA MET A 963 5.87 -16.49 -6.22
C MET A 963 6.10 -17.12 -7.59
N PHE A 964 7.31 -17.05 -8.12
CA PHE A 964 7.67 -17.76 -9.35
C PHE A 964 7.57 -19.28 -9.17
N LEU A 965 8.11 -19.83 -8.08
CA LEU A 965 8.02 -21.25 -7.78
C LEU A 965 6.57 -21.72 -7.65
N TRP A 966 5.73 -20.94 -6.97
CA TRP A 966 4.28 -21.19 -6.90
C TRP A 966 3.64 -21.26 -8.29
N ARG A 967 4.08 -20.44 -9.26
CA ARG A 967 3.59 -20.50 -10.64
C ARG A 967 4.05 -21.74 -11.36
N VAL A 968 5.31 -22.13 -11.22
CA VAL A 968 5.84 -23.39 -11.80
C VAL A 968 5.01 -24.57 -11.30
N LEU A 969 4.77 -24.64 -9.99
CA LEU A 969 4.07 -25.76 -9.34
C LEU A 969 2.58 -25.85 -9.68
N ASN A 970 1.95 -24.74 -10.06
CA ASN A 970 0.55 -24.70 -10.49
C ASN A 970 0.41 -24.63 -12.03
N ASN A 971 1.48 -24.87 -12.80
CA ASN A 971 1.49 -24.73 -14.26
C ASN A 971 1.04 -23.35 -14.78
N ASN A 972 1.28 -22.28 -14.02
CA ASN A 972 0.89 -20.89 -14.35
C ASN A 972 1.98 -20.12 -15.13
N LEU A 973 2.77 -20.84 -15.92
CA LEU A 973 3.79 -20.28 -16.82
C LEU A 973 3.34 -20.52 -18.27
N SER A 974 3.63 -19.58 -19.14
CA SER A 974 3.18 -19.57 -20.54
C SER A 974 4.03 -20.48 -21.44
N ALA A 975 4.10 -21.77 -21.11
CA ALA A 975 4.65 -22.79 -21.99
C ALA A 975 3.58 -23.25 -23.00
N CYS A 976 3.95 -23.62 -24.22
CA CYS A 976 3.00 -23.99 -25.28
C CYS A 976 2.05 -25.11 -24.82
N SER A 977 2.54 -26.13 -24.09
CA SER A 977 1.69 -27.18 -23.52
C SER A 977 0.58 -26.64 -22.60
N VAL A 978 0.86 -25.58 -21.85
CA VAL A 978 -0.11 -24.91 -20.97
C VAL A 978 -1.05 -24.04 -21.78
N LEU A 979 -0.53 -23.28 -22.75
CA LEU A 979 -1.31 -22.38 -23.60
C LEU A 979 -2.30 -23.14 -24.49
N LYS A 980 -1.95 -24.35 -24.95
CA LYS A 980 -2.86 -25.27 -25.65
C LYS A 980 -4.05 -25.69 -24.78
N ASN A 981 -3.82 -25.95 -23.49
CA ASN A 981 -4.91 -26.24 -22.54
C ASN A 981 -5.84 -25.05 -22.31
N HIS A 982 -5.41 -23.84 -22.68
CA HIS A 982 -6.23 -22.62 -22.72
C HIS A 982 -6.79 -22.31 -24.12
N HIS A 983 -6.86 -23.32 -25.01
CA HIS A 983 -7.41 -23.23 -26.36
C HIS A 983 -6.72 -22.21 -27.29
N MET A 984 -5.44 -21.90 -27.06
CA MET A 984 -4.66 -21.09 -28.01
C MET A 984 -4.03 -21.98 -29.09
N SER A 985 -4.23 -21.62 -30.35
CA SER A 985 -3.60 -22.29 -31.50
C SER A 985 -2.15 -21.82 -31.61
N LEU A 986 -1.22 -22.64 -31.14
CA LEU A 986 0.22 -22.39 -31.22
C LEU A 986 0.93 -23.63 -31.78
N GLU A 987 1.96 -23.41 -32.58
CA GLU A 987 2.90 -24.45 -32.98
C GLU A 987 3.59 -25.02 -31.74
N ASP A 988 3.67 -26.35 -31.63
CA ASP A 988 4.18 -27.03 -30.43
C ASP A 988 5.70 -27.10 -30.40
N VAL A 989 6.38 -25.99 -30.64
CA VAL A 989 7.83 -25.94 -30.81
C VAL A 989 8.45 -25.13 -29.69
N CYS A 990 9.46 -25.70 -29.03
CA CYS A 990 10.22 -25.00 -28.00
C CYS A 990 11.04 -23.87 -28.60
N LEU A 991 10.83 -22.64 -28.13
CA LEU A 991 11.47 -21.46 -28.73
C LEU A 991 12.97 -21.34 -28.42
N ALA A 992 13.50 -22.14 -27.48
CA ALA A 992 14.93 -22.16 -27.17
C ALA A 992 15.71 -23.25 -27.90
N CYS A 993 15.09 -24.36 -28.31
CA CYS A 993 15.80 -25.46 -28.98
C CYS A 993 15.19 -25.94 -30.30
N GLY A 994 13.98 -25.48 -30.66
CA GLY A 994 13.29 -25.90 -31.87
C GLY A 994 12.70 -27.31 -31.83
N GLU A 995 12.74 -28.02 -30.68
CA GLU A 995 12.16 -29.36 -30.54
C GLU A 995 10.65 -29.30 -30.29
N ASN A 996 9.92 -30.32 -30.76
CA ASN A 996 8.48 -30.44 -30.55
C ASN A 996 8.15 -30.84 -29.10
N GLY A 997 7.04 -30.33 -28.55
CA GLY A 997 6.53 -30.68 -27.22
C GLY A 997 7.05 -29.77 -26.10
N GLU A 998 6.83 -28.45 -26.24
CA GLU A 998 7.28 -27.47 -25.24
C GLU A 998 6.43 -27.54 -23.96
N SER A 999 6.98 -28.21 -22.94
CA SER A 999 6.43 -28.28 -21.58
C SER A 999 7.34 -27.60 -20.56
N LEU A 1000 6.86 -27.35 -19.33
CA LEU A 1000 7.71 -26.81 -18.27
C LEU A 1000 8.89 -27.75 -17.93
N ASN A 1001 8.68 -29.06 -17.99
CA ASN A 1001 9.75 -30.05 -17.83
C ASN A 1001 10.77 -29.96 -18.96
N HIS A 1002 10.29 -29.73 -20.18
CA HIS A 1002 11.17 -29.44 -21.30
C HIS A 1002 11.98 -28.15 -21.03
N ILE A 1003 11.33 -27.01 -20.78
CA ILE A 1003 11.98 -25.70 -20.55
C ILE A 1003 13.00 -25.73 -19.41
N PHE A 1004 12.74 -26.47 -18.33
CA PHE A 1004 13.61 -26.45 -17.14
C PHE A 1004 14.60 -27.61 -17.02
N LEU A 1005 14.38 -28.75 -17.68
CA LEU A 1005 15.22 -29.94 -17.50
C LEU A 1005 15.69 -30.57 -18.81
N HIS A 1006 14.78 -30.79 -19.76
CA HIS A 1006 15.10 -31.61 -20.94
C HIS A 1006 15.64 -30.80 -22.10
N CYS A 1007 15.26 -29.52 -22.20
CA CYS A 1007 15.71 -28.62 -23.25
C CYS A 1007 17.24 -28.56 -23.25
N PRO A 1008 17.89 -28.71 -24.42
CA PRO A 1008 19.33 -28.54 -24.57
C PRO A 1008 19.84 -27.24 -23.92
N PHE A 1009 19.08 -26.15 -24.04
CA PHE A 1009 19.38 -24.87 -23.37
C PHE A 1009 19.41 -25.01 -21.84
N ALA A 1010 18.38 -25.63 -21.25
CA ALA A 1010 18.29 -25.83 -19.82
C ALA A 1010 19.42 -26.73 -19.30
N ARG A 1011 19.73 -27.81 -20.03
CA ARG A 1011 20.86 -28.70 -19.70
C ARG A 1011 22.16 -27.91 -19.65
N VAL A 1012 22.42 -27.05 -20.63
CA VAL A 1012 23.62 -26.21 -20.64
C VAL A 1012 23.66 -25.26 -19.43
N VAL A 1013 22.54 -24.71 -18.98
CA VAL A 1013 22.49 -23.90 -17.74
C VAL A 1013 22.76 -24.76 -16.50
N TRP A 1014 22.26 -26.00 -16.43
CA TRP A 1014 22.56 -26.94 -15.35
C TRP A 1014 24.03 -27.40 -15.33
N PHE A 1015 24.61 -27.63 -16.50
CA PHE A 1015 25.97 -28.14 -16.68
C PHE A 1015 27.06 -27.06 -16.65
N GLY A 1016 26.76 -25.86 -17.15
CA GLY A 1016 27.69 -24.74 -17.28
C GLY A 1016 27.86 -23.92 -16.01
N THR A 1017 27.20 -24.31 -14.92
CA THR A 1017 27.44 -23.74 -13.58
C THR A 1017 28.42 -24.65 -12.82
N HIS A 1018 29.22 -24.06 -11.95
CA HIS A 1018 30.14 -24.67 -10.96
C HIS A 1018 29.55 -25.85 -10.17
N LEU A 1019 28.23 -25.99 -10.17
CA LEU A 1019 27.50 -27.08 -9.54
C LEU A 1019 27.56 -28.41 -10.32
N SER A 1020 27.97 -28.41 -11.60
CA SER A 1020 28.28 -29.59 -12.44
C SER A 1020 27.22 -30.71 -12.41
N TYR A 1021 25.93 -30.37 -12.32
CA TYR A 1021 24.88 -31.37 -12.14
C TYR A 1021 24.48 -32.03 -13.47
N ARG A 1022 24.62 -33.36 -13.54
CA ARG A 1022 23.92 -34.19 -14.54
C ARG A 1022 22.44 -34.23 -14.19
N THR A 1023 21.56 -33.94 -15.14
CA THR A 1023 20.11 -34.09 -14.96
C THR A 1023 19.71 -35.57 -15.12
N PRO A 1024 19.44 -36.36 -14.05
CA PRO A 1024 18.72 -37.62 -14.21
C PRO A 1024 17.24 -37.35 -14.52
N SER A 1025 16.65 -38.31 -15.21
CA SER A 1025 15.33 -38.43 -15.87
C SER A 1025 14.06 -38.18 -15.04
N ILE A 1026 14.09 -37.34 -13.99
CA ILE A 1026 12.95 -37.10 -13.09
C ILE A 1026 12.41 -35.66 -13.21
N ASP A 1027 11.10 -35.58 -13.40
CA ASP A 1027 10.17 -34.42 -13.48
C ASP A 1027 10.45 -33.27 -12.47
N VAL A 1028 10.33 -32.01 -12.91
CA VAL A 1028 10.47 -30.78 -12.10
C VAL A 1028 9.55 -30.83 -10.88
N LEU A 1029 8.32 -31.31 -11.08
CA LEU A 1029 7.29 -31.42 -10.04
C LEU A 1029 7.64 -32.48 -8.98
N GLY A 1030 8.32 -33.56 -9.39
CA GLY A 1030 8.81 -34.62 -8.50
C GLY A 1030 9.96 -34.16 -7.61
N ARG A 1031 10.89 -33.36 -8.13
CA ARG A 1031 12.02 -32.81 -7.35
C ARG A 1031 11.59 -31.75 -6.34
N CYS A 1032 10.64 -30.88 -6.70
CA CYS A 1032 10.11 -29.92 -5.74
C CYS A 1032 9.40 -30.63 -4.56
N ARG A 1033 8.66 -31.71 -4.80
CA ARG A 1033 7.99 -32.50 -3.75
C ARG A 1033 8.94 -33.21 -2.79
N ASN A 1034 10.11 -33.61 -3.27
CA ASN A 1034 11.11 -34.35 -2.50
C ASN A 1034 12.21 -33.47 -1.90
N LEU A 1035 11.87 -32.26 -1.46
CA LEU A 1035 12.78 -31.38 -0.72
C LEU A 1035 13.33 -32.01 0.59
N ARG A 1036 12.70 -33.09 1.10
CA ARG A 1036 13.23 -33.92 2.22
C ARG A 1036 14.25 -34.99 1.80
N VAL A 1037 14.26 -35.44 0.54
CA VAL A 1037 15.14 -36.54 0.10
C VAL A 1037 16.53 -36.04 -0.33
N MET A 1038 16.72 -34.71 -0.39
CA MET A 1038 18.01 -34.09 -0.72
C MET A 1038 18.98 -34.01 0.48
N GLU A 1039 18.61 -34.52 1.65
CA GLU A 1039 19.56 -34.69 2.78
C GLU A 1039 20.58 -35.83 2.51
N GLY A 1040 20.30 -36.75 1.57
CA GLY A 1040 21.18 -37.88 1.25
C GLY A 1040 22.15 -37.67 0.06
N ARG A 1041 22.02 -36.57 -0.69
CA ARG A 1041 22.94 -36.22 -1.79
C ARG A 1041 23.21 -34.72 -1.72
N LYS A 1042 24.48 -34.30 -1.81
CA LYS A 1042 25.02 -32.92 -1.70
C LYS A 1042 24.34 -31.88 -2.63
N VAL A 1043 23.04 -31.66 -2.58
CA VAL A 1043 22.33 -30.70 -3.42
C VAL A 1043 21.64 -29.68 -2.53
N ASP A 1044 22.19 -28.45 -2.51
CA ASP A 1044 21.53 -27.32 -1.87
C ASP A 1044 20.22 -27.00 -2.63
N PRO A 1045 19.04 -27.21 -2.01
CA PRO A 1045 17.76 -26.94 -2.65
C PRO A 1045 17.56 -25.46 -3.00
N TYR A 1046 18.23 -24.55 -2.29
CA TYR A 1046 18.15 -23.12 -2.55
C TYR A 1046 18.87 -22.74 -3.84
N ALA A 1047 20.04 -23.35 -4.10
CA ALA A 1047 20.77 -23.19 -5.36
C ALA A 1047 19.94 -23.68 -6.56
N ALA A 1048 19.31 -24.85 -6.44
CA ALA A 1048 18.46 -25.40 -7.51
C ALA A 1048 17.28 -24.48 -7.86
N ILE A 1049 16.59 -23.91 -6.85
CA ILE A 1049 15.47 -22.99 -7.08
C ILE A 1049 15.93 -21.70 -7.77
N LYS A 1050 17.08 -21.15 -7.36
CA LYS A 1050 17.67 -19.97 -8.02
C LYS A 1050 18.01 -20.25 -9.48
N MET A 1051 18.53 -21.45 -9.79
CA MET A 1051 18.82 -21.83 -11.17
C MET A 1051 17.58 -21.94 -12.05
N ILE A 1052 16.49 -22.53 -11.55
CA ILE A 1052 15.21 -22.61 -12.29
C ILE A 1052 14.70 -21.19 -12.58
N TYR A 1053 14.77 -20.29 -11.60
CA TYR A 1053 14.40 -18.88 -11.77
C TYR A 1053 15.26 -18.17 -12.83
N SER A 1054 16.58 -18.34 -12.78
CA SER A 1054 17.50 -17.75 -13.78
C SER A 1054 17.28 -18.32 -15.18
N SER A 1055 17.05 -19.63 -15.29
CA SER A 1055 16.76 -20.30 -16.56
C SER A 1055 15.51 -19.74 -17.22
N TRP A 1056 14.44 -19.50 -16.44
CA TRP A 1056 13.23 -18.85 -16.94
C TRP A 1056 13.48 -17.42 -17.44
N ASN A 1057 14.24 -16.63 -16.69
CA ASN A 1057 14.52 -15.25 -17.10
C ASN A 1057 15.28 -15.22 -18.44
N LEU A 1058 16.28 -16.08 -18.61
CA LEU A 1058 17.01 -16.22 -19.87
C LEU A 1058 16.12 -16.70 -21.02
N TYR A 1059 15.27 -17.68 -20.77
CA TYR A 1059 14.27 -18.16 -21.72
C TYR A 1059 13.34 -17.03 -22.17
N SER A 1060 12.82 -16.26 -21.22
CA SER A 1060 11.89 -15.15 -21.49
C SER A 1060 12.54 -13.96 -22.21
N LEU A 1061 13.83 -13.70 -21.98
CA LEU A 1061 14.60 -12.70 -22.72
C LEU A 1061 14.81 -13.12 -24.18
N SER A 1062 15.09 -14.40 -24.42
CA SER A 1062 15.22 -14.96 -25.76
C SER A 1062 13.90 -14.81 -26.54
N PHE A 1063 12.75 -15.02 -25.88
CA PHE A 1063 11.42 -14.78 -26.44
C PHE A 1063 11.16 -13.30 -26.80
N ALA A 1064 11.57 -12.37 -25.94
CA ALA A 1064 11.40 -10.94 -26.18
C ALA A 1064 12.24 -10.45 -27.37
N ASN A 1065 13.50 -10.91 -27.47
CA ASN A 1065 14.38 -10.59 -28.58
C ASN A 1065 13.88 -11.19 -29.90
N HIS A 1066 13.34 -12.41 -29.88
CA HIS A 1066 12.79 -13.04 -31.09
C HIS A 1066 11.64 -12.22 -31.69
N ASN A 1067 10.75 -11.67 -30.86
CA ASN A 1067 9.63 -10.79 -31.27
C ASN A 1067 10.06 -9.38 -31.70
N HIS A 1068 11.11 -8.84 -31.09
CA HIS A 1068 11.64 -7.52 -31.44
C HIS A 1068 12.33 -7.55 -32.81
N ILE A 1069 13.05 -8.65 -33.09
CA ILE A 1069 13.73 -8.89 -34.36
C ILE A 1069 12.71 -9.12 -35.48
N THR A 1070 11.71 -9.98 -35.32
CA THR A 1070 10.65 -10.14 -36.34
C THR A 1070 9.89 -8.85 -36.63
N ASN A 1071 9.62 -8.01 -35.63
CA ASN A 1071 8.93 -6.73 -35.83
C ASN A 1071 9.80 -5.61 -36.42
N GLN A 1072 11.11 -5.57 -36.15
CA GLN A 1072 12.02 -4.58 -36.76
C GLN A 1072 12.22 -4.86 -38.25
N TYR A 1073 12.39 -6.13 -38.64
CA TYR A 1073 12.60 -6.48 -40.04
C TYR A 1073 11.33 -6.37 -40.90
N CYS A 1074 10.14 -6.57 -40.32
CA CYS A 1074 8.86 -6.35 -41.04
C CYS A 1074 8.52 -4.86 -41.24
N ARG A 1075 9.13 -3.92 -40.49
CA ARG A 1075 8.83 -2.48 -40.57
C ARG A 1075 9.74 -1.69 -41.52
N HIS A 1076 10.90 -2.22 -41.90
CA HIS A 1076 11.91 -1.49 -42.69
C HIS A 1076 11.87 -1.74 -44.21
N PHE A 1077 10.88 -2.47 -44.73
CA PHE A 1077 10.74 -2.68 -46.17
C PHE A 1077 9.32 -2.37 -46.67
N PRO A 1078 9.17 -1.68 -47.81
CA PRO A 1078 7.88 -1.21 -48.30
C PRO A 1078 6.93 -2.36 -48.62
N LYS A 1079 5.63 -2.16 -48.32
CA LYS A 1079 4.52 -3.13 -48.32
C LYS A 1079 4.19 -3.84 -49.66
N GLN A 1080 5.05 -3.78 -50.69
CA GLN A 1080 4.76 -4.28 -52.04
C GLN A 1080 5.57 -5.50 -52.51
N THR A 1081 6.32 -6.19 -51.65
CA THR A 1081 7.06 -7.42 -52.03
C THR A 1081 6.41 -8.67 -51.43
N LYS A 1082 5.88 -9.54 -52.29
CA LYS A 1082 5.43 -10.89 -51.91
C LYS A 1082 6.65 -11.80 -51.72
N TRP A 1083 6.96 -12.14 -50.49
CA TRP A 1083 7.90 -13.20 -50.13
C TRP A 1083 7.17 -14.55 -50.24
N SER A 1084 7.76 -15.55 -50.89
CA SER A 1084 7.05 -16.81 -51.16
C SER A 1084 7.05 -17.79 -49.99
N THR A 1085 8.07 -17.81 -49.12
CA THR A 1085 8.10 -18.68 -47.93
C THR A 1085 9.29 -18.37 -47.02
N ILE A 1086 9.09 -18.41 -45.70
CA ILE A 1086 10.17 -18.44 -44.69
C ILE A 1086 10.30 -19.89 -44.21
N HIS A 1087 11.49 -20.48 -44.34
CA HIS A 1087 11.78 -21.82 -43.80
C HIS A 1087 12.71 -21.71 -42.59
N THR A 1088 12.30 -22.30 -41.46
CA THR A 1088 13.13 -22.54 -40.27
C THR A 1088 13.48 -24.03 -40.21
N LEU A 1089 14.77 -24.38 -40.32
CA LEU A 1089 15.22 -25.77 -40.24
C LEU A 1089 15.49 -26.17 -38.76
N PRO A 1090 14.81 -27.18 -38.18
CA PRO A 1090 14.80 -27.38 -36.72
C PRO A 1090 15.93 -28.25 -36.13
N HIS A 1091 16.90 -28.75 -36.91
CA HIS A 1091 17.69 -29.92 -36.49
C HIS A 1091 19.16 -29.70 -36.12
N SER A 1092 19.60 -28.48 -35.82
CA SER A 1092 21.02 -28.24 -35.48
C SER A 1092 21.28 -27.24 -34.36
N GLY A 1093 20.25 -26.77 -33.63
CA GLY A 1093 20.46 -25.78 -32.57
C GLY A 1093 20.92 -24.41 -33.10
N VAL A 1094 20.64 -24.16 -34.37
CA VAL A 1094 20.97 -22.94 -35.10
C VAL A 1094 19.76 -22.60 -35.97
N SER A 1095 19.07 -21.51 -35.67
CA SER A 1095 17.93 -21.09 -36.49
C SER A 1095 18.47 -20.47 -37.77
N ILE A 1096 18.22 -21.11 -38.91
CA ILE A 1096 18.53 -20.55 -40.22
C ILE A 1096 17.24 -19.99 -40.80
N VAL A 1097 17.18 -18.68 -40.98
CA VAL A 1097 16.07 -18.03 -41.69
C VAL A 1097 16.45 -17.97 -43.16
N ILE A 1098 15.68 -18.67 -43.99
CA ILE A 1098 15.83 -18.65 -45.45
C ILE A 1098 14.69 -17.81 -46.04
N ALA A 1099 15.03 -16.70 -46.68
CA ALA A 1099 14.09 -15.88 -47.45
C ALA A 1099 14.40 -15.99 -48.96
N ASP A 1100 13.44 -16.52 -49.73
CA ASP A 1100 13.54 -16.64 -51.20
C ASP A 1100 12.90 -15.43 -51.86
N LYS A 1101 13.71 -14.64 -52.59
CA LYS A 1101 13.23 -13.53 -53.41
C LYS A 1101 13.18 -13.99 -54.87
N ARG A 1102 11.97 -14.26 -55.39
CA ARG A 1102 11.75 -14.40 -56.84
C ARG A 1102 11.62 -13.02 -57.47
N CYS A 1103 12.63 -12.59 -58.21
CA CYS A 1103 12.52 -11.41 -59.05
C CYS A 1103 11.61 -11.73 -60.26
N GLY A 1104 10.43 -11.13 -60.30
CA GLY A 1104 9.55 -11.14 -61.47
C GLY A 1104 10.17 -10.30 -62.59
N SER A 1105 10.14 -10.86 -63.80
CA SER A 1105 10.83 -10.39 -65.01
C SER A 1105 10.34 -9.07 -65.58
N GLY A 1106 11.29 -8.25 -66.01
CA GLY A 1106 11.16 -7.35 -67.16
C GLY A 1106 12.47 -7.35 -67.96
N GLY A 1107 12.53 -8.13 -69.04
CA GLY A 1107 13.54 -8.02 -70.11
C GLY A 1107 14.91 -8.71 -69.88
N HIS A 1108 15.10 -9.83 -70.58
CA HIS A 1108 16.35 -10.54 -70.92
C HIS A 1108 17.36 -10.97 -69.83
N GLY A 1109 17.46 -12.30 -69.66
CA GLY A 1109 18.72 -13.01 -69.40
C GLY A 1109 19.18 -13.13 -67.94
N GLY A 1110 18.68 -14.14 -67.21
CA GLY A 1110 19.29 -14.66 -65.98
C GLY A 1110 18.37 -14.71 -64.76
N ASN A 1111 17.81 -15.89 -64.46
CA ASN A 1111 17.10 -16.14 -63.20
C ASN A 1111 18.10 -16.22 -62.03
N THR A 1112 18.45 -15.08 -61.43
CA THR A 1112 19.18 -15.06 -60.16
C THR A 1112 18.21 -15.24 -58.99
N ARG A 1113 18.21 -16.43 -58.38
CA ARG A 1113 17.60 -16.64 -57.06
C ARG A 1113 18.55 -16.11 -56.00
N THR A 1114 18.17 -15.06 -55.28
CA THR A 1114 18.92 -14.59 -54.12
C THR A 1114 18.33 -15.22 -52.87
N ILE A 1115 19.07 -16.15 -52.27
CA ILE A 1115 18.70 -16.83 -51.03
C ILE A 1115 19.40 -16.09 -49.89
N PHE A 1116 18.64 -15.43 -49.02
CA PHE A 1116 19.18 -14.86 -47.78
C PHE A 1116 19.23 -15.95 -46.72
N ILE A 1117 20.43 -16.26 -46.22
CA ILE A 1117 20.66 -17.26 -45.18
C ILE A 1117 21.27 -16.53 -43.99
N GLN A 1118 20.49 -16.34 -42.91
CA GLN A 1118 21.01 -15.82 -41.65
C GLN A 1118 21.01 -16.92 -40.59
N VAL A 1119 22.20 -17.19 -40.06
CA VAL A 1119 22.52 -18.31 -39.17
C VAL A 1119 22.56 -17.80 -37.72
N PHE A 1120 21.51 -18.05 -36.94
CA PHE A 1120 21.47 -17.69 -35.51
C PHE A 1120 21.97 -18.86 -34.66
N GLY A 1121 23.21 -18.80 -34.18
CA GLY A 1121 23.75 -19.80 -33.28
C GLY A 1121 23.59 -19.47 -31.80
N TYR A 1122 23.65 -20.49 -30.94
CA TYR A 1122 23.71 -20.41 -29.47
C TYR A 1122 24.68 -19.36 -28.88
N ARG A 1123 25.54 -18.73 -29.68
CA ARG A 1123 26.54 -17.73 -29.29
C ARG A 1123 25.93 -16.52 -28.59
N GLU A 1124 24.84 -15.94 -29.08
CA GLU A 1124 24.24 -14.74 -28.47
C GLU A 1124 23.48 -15.06 -27.17
N VAL A 1125 22.83 -16.22 -27.14
CA VAL A 1125 22.11 -16.74 -25.96
C VAL A 1125 23.08 -17.23 -24.88
N LEU A 1126 24.20 -17.85 -25.24
CA LEU A 1126 25.29 -18.20 -24.34
C LEU A 1126 26.05 -16.97 -23.85
N PHE A 1127 26.21 -15.93 -24.68
CA PHE A 1127 26.80 -14.67 -24.26
C PHE A 1127 25.89 -13.94 -23.25
N HIS A 1128 24.56 -13.96 -23.45
CA HIS A 1128 23.60 -13.45 -22.47
C HIS A 1128 23.46 -14.34 -21.23
N ALA A 1129 23.53 -15.66 -21.36
CA ALA A 1129 23.57 -16.61 -20.24
C ALA A 1129 24.84 -16.42 -19.40
N ALA A 1130 26.01 -16.25 -20.05
CA ALA A 1130 27.28 -15.91 -19.39
C ALA A 1130 27.27 -14.51 -18.78
N TYR A 1131 26.55 -13.55 -19.38
CA TYR A 1131 26.35 -12.21 -18.82
C TYR A 1131 25.46 -12.22 -17.57
N THR A 1132 24.45 -13.10 -17.54
CA THR A 1132 23.49 -13.22 -16.41
C THR A 1132 24.00 -14.16 -15.30
N LEU A 1133 24.86 -15.13 -15.63
CA LEU A 1133 25.48 -16.09 -14.70
C LEU A 1133 26.89 -15.67 -14.25
N ARG A 1134 27.33 -14.44 -14.57
CA ARG A 1134 28.64 -13.83 -14.26
C ARG A 1134 28.87 -13.52 -12.78
N GLN A 1135 28.56 -14.48 -11.90
CA GLN A 1135 28.92 -14.49 -10.49
C GLN A 1135 29.93 -15.59 -10.11
N GLN A 1136 30.43 -16.41 -11.05
CA GLN A 1136 31.52 -17.37 -10.77
C GLN A 1136 32.48 -17.56 -11.95
N GLU A 1137 33.71 -18.00 -11.63
CA GLU A 1137 34.99 -17.62 -12.24
C GLU A 1137 35.42 -18.35 -13.55
N ASP A 1138 34.84 -19.47 -13.97
CA ASP A 1138 35.45 -20.30 -15.04
C ASP A 1138 34.56 -20.62 -16.24
N LEU A 1139 34.41 -19.70 -17.21
CA LEU A 1139 33.60 -19.93 -18.44
C LEU A 1139 34.31 -19.68 -19.77
N LYS A 1140 35.60 -19.35 -19.80
CA LYS A 1140 36.31 -19.06 -21.06
C LYS A 1140 36.63 -20.30 -21.90
N LEU A 1141 36.95 -21.44 -21.27
CA LEU A 1141 37.38 -22.64 -21.99
C LEU A 1141 36.22 -23.39 -22.71
N MET A 1142 35.00 -23.32 -22.18
CA MET A 1142 33.82 -23.99 -22.78
C MET A 1142 33.38 -23.35 -24.10
N ASN A 1143 33.55 -22.03 -24.25
CA ASN A 1143 33.08 -21.30 -25.44
C ASN A 1143 33.77 -21.79 -26.73
N LEU A 1144 35.04 -22.15 -26.68
CA LEU A 1144 35.79 -22.62 -27.86
C LEU A 1144 35.43 -24.06 -28.25
N VAL A 1145 35.16 -24.94 -27.28
CA VAL A 1145 34.82 -26.35 -27.53
C VAL A 1145 33.40 -26.50 -28.11
N VAL A 1146 32.46 -25.68 -27.65
CA VAL A 1146 31.06 -25.68 -28.13
C VAL A 1146 30.97 -25.10 -29.55
N ILE A 1147 31.73 -24.04 -29.86
CA ILE A 1147 31.83 -23.49 -31.21
C ILE A 1147 32.44 -24.51 -32.20
N ARG A 1148 33.49 -25.23 -31.79
CA ARG A 1148 34.14 -26.28 -32.60
C ARG A 1148 33.19 -27.43 -32.95
N LYS A 1149 32.42 -27.94 -31.99
CA LYS A 1149 31.42 -29.00 -32.24
C LYS A 1149 30.23 -28.53 -33.07
N GLY A 1150 29.77 -27.28 -32.86
CA GLY A 1150 28.66 -26.70 -33.65
C GLY A 1150 29.00 -26.53 -35.12
N ILE A 1151 30.23 -26.10 -35.45
CA ILE A 1151 30.70 -25.96 -36.82
C ILE A 1151 30.88 -27.33 -37.50
N GLN A 1152 31.40 -28.32 -36.78
CA GLN A 1152 31.60 -29.68 -37.29
C GLN A 1152 30.27 -30.41 -37.57
N LEU A 1153 29.23 -30.16 -36.76
CA LEU A 1153 27.87 -30.64 -36.99
C LEU A 1153 27.17 -29.93 -38.16
N ALA A 1154 27.39 -28.63 -38.33
CA ALA A 1154 26.84 -27.88 -39.46
C ALA A 1154 27.42 -28.34 -40.80
N LEU A 1155 28.72 -28.62 -40.88
CA LEU A 1155 29.40 -29.07 -42.11
C LEU A 1155 29.03 -30.50 -42.53
N ASN A 1156 28.54 -31.33 -41.61
CA ASN A 1156 28.16 -32.72 -41.87
C ASN A 1156 26.69 -32.92 -42.28
N THR A 1157 25.91 -31.84 -42.37
CA THR A 1157 24.51 -31.93 -42.85
C THR A 1157 24.45 -31.98 -44.39
N SER A 1158 23.83 -33.04 -44.91
CA SER A 1158 23.74 -33.36 -46.35
C SER A 1158 23.08 -32.27 -47.21
N SER A 1159 22.31 -31.37 -46.61
CA SER A 1159 21.59 -30.28 -47.28
C SER A 1159 22.50 -29.17 -47.83
N ILE A 1160 23.73 -29.01 -47.33
CA ILE A 1160 24.60 -27.86 -47.69
C ILE A 1160 25.53 -28.18 -48.87
N ARG A 1161 25.73 -29.46 -49.21
CA ARG A 1161 26.63 -29.89 -50.29
C ARG A 1161 26.16 -29.51 -51.71
N ASN A 1162 24.88 -29.17 -51.91
CA ASN A 1162 24.30 -28.95 -53.25
C ASN A 1162 24.11 -27.47 -53.64
N CYS A 1163 24.61 -26.50 -52.86
CA CYS A 1163 24.49 -25.08 -53.18
C CYS A 1163 25.77 -24.54 -53.84
N CYS A 1164 25.73 -24.30 -55.16
CA CYS A 1164 26.86 -23.87 -56.00
C CYS A 1164 27.43 -22.45 -55.75
N ASN A 1165 27.28 -21.85 -54.56
CA ASN A 1165 27.88 -20.55 -54.26
C ASN A 1165 28.32 -20.46 -52.78
N ILE A 1166 29.44 -21.10 -52.45
CA ILE A 1166 30.08 -21.05 -51.12
C ILE A 1166 31.14 -19.92 -51.07
N VAL A 1167 30.79 -18.70 -51.51
CA VAL A 1167 31.70 -17.54 -51.46
C VAL A 1167 31.47 -16.68 -50.21
N LEU A 1168 30.22 -16.58 -49.75
CA LEU A 1168 29.86 -15.77 -48.56
C LEU A 1168 30.16 -16.47 -47.22
N LEU A 1169 30.12 -17.81 -47.19
CA LEU A 1169 30.46 -18.58 -45.98
C LEU A 1169 31.96 -18.51 -45.67
N GLN A 1170 32.81 -18.52 -46.72
CA GLN A 1170 34.26 -18.38 -46.61
C GLN A 1170 34.67 -17.02 -46.03
N LYS A 1171 33.99 -15.94 -46.42
CA LYS A 1171 34.26 -14.58 -45.94
C LYS A 1171 33.89 -14.40 -44.46
N ASN A 1172 32.73 -14.90 -44.05
CA ASN A 1172 32.30 -14.83 -42.65
C ASN A 1172 33.14 -15.71 -41.71
N ILE A 1173 33.65 -16.86 -42.18
CA ILE A 1173 34.57 -17.69 -41.39
C ILE A 1173 35.94 -17.01 -41.27
N ALA A 1174 36.46 -16.39 -42.33
CA ALA A 1174 37.69 -15.61 -42.30
C ALA A 1174 37.60 -14.39 -41.36
N ASP A 1175 36.46 -13.67 -41.37
CA ASP A 1175 36.22 -12.53 -40.49
C ASP A 1175 36.10 -12.94 -39.01
N VAL A 1176 35.54 -14.13 -38.72
CA VAL A 1176 35.48 -14.70 -37.36
C VAL A 1176 36.87 -15.14 -36.87
N VAL A 1177 37.73 -15.64 -37.76
CA VAL A 1177 39.12 -15.99 -37.43
C VAL A 1177 39.98 -14.72 -37.22
N GLN A 1178 39.80 -13.67 -38.03
CA GLN A 1178 40.46 -12.36 -37.84
C GLN A 1178 40.01 -11.63 -36.56
N ALA A 1179 38.74 -11.75 -36.18
CA ALA A 1179 38.26 -11.18 -34.92
C ALA A 1179 38.84 -11.86 -33.67
N GLY A 1180 39.35 -13.10 -33.81
CA GLY A 1180 39.97 -13.88 -32.73
C GLY A 1180 41.47 -13.65 -32.52
N TYR A 1181 42.18 -13.13 -33.51
CA TYR A 1181 43.63 -12.88 -33.45
C TYR A 1181 43.94 -11.40 -33.68
N LYS A 1182 44.15 -10.65 -32.60
CA LYS A 1182 44.87 -9.37 -32.64
C LYS A 1182 46.25 -9.53 -31.98
N SER A 1183 47.17 -10.16 -32.72
CA SER A 1183 48.59 -9.90 -32.59
C SER A 1183 49.24 -10.02 -33.98
N SER A 1184 50.29 -9.23 -34.18
CA SER A 1184 50.90 -8.84 -35.44
C SER A 1184 51.35 -9.99 -36.35
N THR A 1185 50.63 -10.25 -37.45
CA THR A 1185 51.20 -10.64 -38.77
C THR A 1185 50.07 -10.67 -39.81
N LYS A 1186 50.24 -9.97 -40.94
CA LYS A 1186 49.30 -10.00 -42.07
C LYS A 1186 49.39 -11.37 -42.76
N LEU A 1187 48.38 -12.23 -42.60
CA LEU A 1187 48.18 -13.42 -43.43
C LEU A 1187 47.41 -13.03 -44.69
N GLN A 1188 48.09 -13.00 -45.83
CA GLN A 1188 47.45 -12.98 -47.15
C GLN A 1188 47.10 -14.43 -47.53
N VAL A 1189 45.82 -14.72 -47.71
CA VAL A 1189 45.35 -16.00 -48.24
C VAL A 1189 44.79 -15.75 -49.64
N VAL A 1190 45.57 -16.12 -50.66
CA VAL A 1190 45.11 -16.27 -52.04
C VAL A 1190 44.76 -17.75 -52.27
N GLY A 1191 43.68 -17.98 -53.01
CA GLY A 1191 42.86 -19.20 -53.03
C GLY A 1191 43.60 -20.54 -52.88
N THR A 1192 43.16 -21.34 -51.92
CA THR A 1192 43.45 -22.78 -51.83
C THR A 1192 42.30 -23.54 -51.14
N ASP A 1193 42.15 -24.79 -51.56
CA ASP A 1193 41.11 -25.79 -51.25
C ASP A 1193 40.98 -26.12 -49.74
N ILE A 1194 39.74 -26.29 -49.25
CA ILE A 1194 39.37 -26.48 -47.83
C ILE A 1194 40.10 -27.68 -47.20
N ASN A 1195 40.39 -28.71 -47.99
CA ASN A 1195 41.09 -29.92 -47.53
C ASN A 1195 42.55 -29.66 -47.13
N ASN A 1196 43.23 -28.70 -47.76
CA ASN A 1196 44.61 -28.32 -47.40
C ASN A 1196 44.69 -27.46 -46.12
N LEU A 1197 43.62 -26.72 -45.81
CA LEU A 1197 43.52 -25.92 -44.60
C LEU A 1197 43.27 -26.79 -43.36
N LEU A 1198 42.51 -27.89 -43.52
CA LEU A 1198 42.31 -28.91 -42.49
C LEU A 1198 43.59 -29.73 -42.24
N LEU A 1199 44.31 -30.13 -43.29
CA LEU A 1199 45.59 -30.84 -43.17
C LEU A 1199 46.68 -30.04 -42.46
N LYS A 1200 46.78 -28.72 -42.71
CA LYS A 1200 47.70 -27.85 -41.97
C LYS A 1200 47.33 -27.69 -40.49
N PHE A 1201 46.03 -27.75 -40.16
CA PHE A 1201 45.55 -27.70 -38.77
C PHE A 1201 45.80 -29.00 -37.99
N ASP A 1202 45.83 -30.15 -38.66
CA ASP A 1202 46.16 -31.43 -38.03
C ASP A 1202 47.66 -31.57 -37.72
N THR A 1203 48.54 -31.03 -38.56
CA THR A 1203 50.01 -31.02 -38.30
C THR A 1203 50.42 -30.21 -37.08
N TYR A 1204 49.69 -29.14 -36.71
CA TYR A 1204 49.99 -28.34 -35.51
C TYR A 1204 49.44 -28.96 -34.21
N ASN A 1205 48.51 -29.92 -34.29
CA ASN A 1205 47.99 -30.63 -33.10
C ASN A 1205 48.88 -31.80 -32.66
N VAL A 1206 49.73 -32.35 -33.53
CA VAL A 1206 50.67 -33.42 -33.14
C VAL A 1206 51.71 -32.90 -32.14
N PHE A 1207 52.16 -31.65 -32.27
CA PHE A 1207 53.12 -31.04 -31.34
C PHE A 1207 52.55 -30.66 -29.96
N PHE A 1208 51.21 -30.55 -29.80
CA PHE A 1208 50.59 -30.14 -28.52
C PHE A 1208 49.91 -31.30 -27.79
N LEU A 1209 49.72 -32.46 -28.44
CA LEU A 1209 49.16 -33.67 -27.83
C LEU A 1209 50.22 -34.61 -27.24
N GLU A 1210 51.51 -34.44 -27.53
CA GLU A 1210 52.59 -35.20 -26.88
C GLU A 1210 52.93 -34.71 -25.45
N SER A 1211 52.44 -33.55 -25.01
CA SER A 1211 52.72 -33.00 -23.68
C SER A 1211 51.65 -33.29 -22.60
N ILE A 1212 50.59 -34.04 -22.93
CA ILE A 1212 49.57 -34.47 -21.95
C ILE A 1212 49.33 -35.98 -22.08
N ASN A 1213 50.36 -36.76 -21.80
CA ASN A 1213 50.25 -38.18 -21.48
C ASN A 1213 51.13 -38.48 -20.26
N PHE A 1214 50.58 -38.31 -19.06
CA PHE A 1214 51.11 -38.99 -17.87
C PHE A 1214 49.95 -39.67 -17.13
N ARG A 1215 49.84 -40.99 -17.37
CA ARG A 1215 49.05 -41.91 -16.54
C ARG A 1215 49.86 -42.26 -15.29
N ASN A 1216 49.17 -42.22 -14.15
CA ASN A 1216 49.39 -42.91 -12.88
C ASN A 1216 50.58 -43.86 -12.76
N SER A 1217 51.51 -43.54 -11.85
CA SER A 1217 52.10 -44.51 -10.92
C SER A 1217 52.81 -43.75 -9.81
N PHE A 1218 52.38 -43.87 -8.55
CA PHE A 1218 53.26 -44.04 -7.38
C PHE A 1218 52.41 -44.26 -6.12
N THR A 1219 52.32 -45.53 -5.73
CA THR A 1219 52.07 -45.96 -4.36
C THR A 1219 53.34 -45.78 -3.53
N ARG A 1220 53.27 -45.06 -2.40
CA ARG A 1220 53.83 -45.43 -1.07
C ARG A 1220 53.78 -44.23 -0.11
N LYS A 1221 53.04 -44.40 0.99
CA LYS A 1221 53.25 -43.77 2.31
C LYS A 1221 54.64 -44.17 2.85
N PRO A 1222 55.30 -43.44 3.81
CA PRO A 1222 54.69 -42.99 5.07
C PRO A 1222 55.19 -41.65 5.68
N CYS A 1223 54.41 -41.14 6.66
CA CYS A 1223 54.78 -40.44 7.91
C CYS A 1223 55.75 -39.22 7.88
N ASN A 1224 55.51 -38.07 8.52
CA ASN A 1224 55.10 -37.81 9.92
C ASN A 1224 54.74 -36.32 10.14
N ASN A 1225 53.76 -36.07 11.04
CA ASN A 1225 53.60 -34.96 12.03
C ASN A 1225 53.63 -33.48 11.54
N LEU A 1226 52.71 -32.57 11.89
CA LEU A 1226 52.05 -32.28 13.16
C LEU A 1226 50.71 -31.49 13.00
N MET A 1227 49.73 -31.88 13.83
CA MET A 1227 48.72 -31.12 14.59
C MET A 1227 47.72 -30.11 13.94
N VAL A 1228 46.42 -30.48 14.07
CA VAL A 1228 45.35 -29.82 14.88
C VAL A 1228 45.37 -28.27 14.94
N GLY A 1229 44.30 -27.51 14.71
CA GLY A 1229 42.88 -27.78 14.60
C GLY A 1229 42.09 -26.48 14.39
N TRP A 1230 40.78 -26.62 14.14
CA TRP A 1230 39.80 -25.55 14.02
C TRP A 1230 39.59 -24.77 15.32
N THR A 1231 39.33 -23.46 15.23
CA THR A 1231 38.29 -22.80 16.07
C THR A 1231 37.85 -21.42 15.54
N LEU A 1232 36.55 -21.34 15.21
CA LEU A 1232 35.57 -20.25 15.45
C LEU A 1232 35.92 -18.77 15.14
N LEU A 1233 35.31 -18.25 14.05
CA LEU A 1233 34.30 -17.17 14.08
C LEU A 1233 33.52 -17.08 12.77
#